data_AF-A0A369ASI9-F1
#
_entry.id   AF-A0A369ASI9-F1
#
_cell.length_a   1.000
_cell.length_b   1.000
_cell.length_c   1.000
_cell.angle_alpha   90.00
_cell.angle_beta   90.00
_cell.angle_gamma   90.00
#
_symmetry.space_group_name_H-M   'P 1'
#
loop_
_entity.id
_entity.type
_entity.pdbx_description
1 polymer ?
#
loop_
_entity_poly.entity_id
_entity_poly.type
_entity_poly.pdbx_seq_one_letter_code
_entity_poly.pdbx_strand_id
1 'polypeptide(L)'
;IIINSLPAGEERDALQREVNIGQANVNIAHIGLLVQNITTIGEVNNIQSIIDQTIVLINGLPEEARGPLLEKVNIGQINVNIAHIGLLVQNITTIGEVNNIQSIIDQTIVLINGLPEYARGPLLEKVYIGQINVNIAHIGMLVQNITTIGEINNIQSIIDQTIVLINGLPESDRGPLLEKVNIGQINVNIAHIGLLVQNITTIGEINNIQSIIDQTIVLINGLPEGVRGPLLEKVNIGQINVNIAHIGLLVQNITTIGEINNIQSIIDQTIVLINGLPEGVRGPLLEKVNIGQINVNIAHIGLLVQNITTIGEVNNIQSIIDQTIVLINGLHEDARGPLLEKVNIGQINVNIAHIGLLVQNITTIGEVNNIQSIIDQTIVLINELPEGVRGPLLEKVSIGQINVNIAHIGLLVQNITTIGEVNNIQSIIDQTIVLINGLHEDARGPLLEKVNIGQINVNIAHIGLLVQNITTIGEINNIQSIIDQTIVLINGLPEGVRGPLLEKVNIGQINVNIAHIGLLVQNITTIGEVNNIQSIIDQTIVLINGLPESDRGPLLEKVNIGQINVNIAHIGLLVQNITTIGEINNIQSIIDQTIVLINGLPEGVRGQLLEKVNIGQINVNIAHIGLLVQNITTIGEVNNIQSIIDSTIVLINALPESDRGPLLEKVNIGQINVNIAHIGLLVQNITTIGEINNIQSIIDRTIVLINGLPEPDRGPLLEKVKIGQINVNIAHIGLLVQNITTIGEVNNIQSIIDQTIVLINALPEGETKAALKTKLEILQAKVMVAYAGFKVKMLEEMSLDLTTKEKVENTQAFLNEVRDLVEQLLEGNEKSLLIKRIDEVQSKINIAIVEEPVIGVDIEGPTNSDVTVTIDNWGNAAIKHYRIDNGEWKEYLSPIIMQQNGLVEAQSISATGYLSGIVSIRIDNIDKIPPPIPVITPNTTAPTSVSVTIDITNWGDAQIKKYRVDGGGWKEYTSPVVIMDNGLIEAVGVDAAGNSSGIGTLRIDNINKTPASIKINEPDEKIFRVGAKLQLAVTATFENGNVIFPYEQITWKSSNSSIAKVDQNGVVTALKSGTVTIYASDSKNNKLTSSISLRISQLISLYMDVDKSNLRSGETASAKVYGIFLSGNYIFYEEYNDVIWSSSHPEIIQIDQNGLIKVRNYNKSYSTYVTVKAVDRHNSSIYCTKQVSVRK
;
A
#
# COMPACT_ATOMS: atom_id res chain seq x y z
N ILE A 1 -51.69 16.79 2.95
CA ILE A 1 -52.40 17.36 4.12
C ILE A 1 -53.29 16.27 4.71
N ILE A 2 -53.11 15.88 5.98
CA ILE A 2 -54.04 14.97 6.70
C ILE A 2 -55.04 15.80 7.51
N ILE A 3 -54.52 16.75 8.29
CA ILE A 3 -55.30 17.71 9.07
C ILE A 3 -55.05 19.08 8.46
N ASN A 4 -56.11 19.75 8.01
CA ASN A 4 -56.11 21.15 7.62
C ASN A 4 -57.03 21.91 8.57
N SER A 5 -56.73 23.16 8.88
CA SER A 5 -57.73 24.05 9.49
C SER A 5 -58.84 24.42 8.48
N LEU A 6 -59.93 24.96 9.01
CA LEU A 6 -61.09 25.34 8.20
C LEU A 6 -60.89 26.73 7.56
N PRO A 7 -61.45 26.96 6.35
CA PRO A 7 -61.40 28.27 5.70
C PRO A 7 -62.14 29.34 6.51
N ALA A 8 -61.73 30.61 6.34
CA ALA A 8 -62.34 31.73 7.04
C ALA A 8 -63.79 31.97 6.59
N GLY A 9 -64.70 32.17 7.53
CA GLY A 9 -66.12 32.43 7.29
C GLY A 9 -66.85 32.90 8.56
N GLU A 10 -68.14 33.22 8.44
CA GLU A 10 -68.93 33.84 9.52
C GLU A 10 -69.31 32.86 10.65
N GLU A 11 -69.34 31.54 10.42
CA GLU A 11 -69.72 30.52 11.42
C GLU A 11 -68.62 30.19 12.46
N ARG A 12 -67.84 31.19 12.89
CA ARG A 12 -66.73 31.04 13.86
C ARG A 12 -67.16 30.36 15.18
N ASP A 13 -68.39 30.59 15.62
CA ASP A 13 -68.89 30.12 16.92
C ASP A 13 -69.30 28.63 16.93
N ALA A 14 -69.28 27.94 15.79
CA ALA A 14 -69.73 26.55 15.66
C ALA A 14 -68.59 25.49 15.61
N LEU A 15 -67.32 25.93 15.61
CA LEU A 15 -66.19 25.09 15.16
C LEU A 15 -65.53 24.24 16.27
N GLN A 16 -64.90 23.13 15.86
CA GLN A 16 -64.23 22.19 16.76
C GLN A 16 -62.95 22.78 17.37
N ARG A 17 -63.03 23.23 18.63
CA ARG A 17 -61.87 23.70 19.42
C ARG A 17 -60.84 22.60 19.72
N GLU A 18 -61.29 21.36 19.90
CA GLU A 18 -60.42 20.18 20.06
C GLU A 18 -60.54 19.21 18.88
N VAL A 19 -59.40 18.77 18.34
CA VAL A 19 -59.29 17.59 17.47
C VAL A 19 -58.70 16.43 18.29
N ASN A 20 -59.36 15.26 18.23
CA ASN A 20 -58.97 14.06 18.97
C ASN A 20 -58.94 12.86 18.02
N ILE A 21 -57.74 12.32 17.71
CA ILE A 21 -57.53 11.24 16.73
C ILE A 21 -56.78 10.08 17.40
N GLY A 22 -57.32 8.87 17.33
CA GLY A 22 -56.63 7.68 17.84
C GLY A 22 -55.39 7.33 17.01
N GLN A 23 -55.57 7.18 15.70
CA GLN A 23 -54.51 6.85 14.75
C GLN A 23 -54.80 7.51 13.39
N ALA A 24 -53.77 8.08 12.74
CA ALA A 24 -53.80 8.51 11.35
C ALA A 24 -52.75 7.73 10.55
N ASN A 25 -53.10 7.25 9.36
CA ASN A 25 -52.23 6.46 8.50
C ASN A 25 -52.27 7.01 7.06
N VAL A 26 -51.10 7.29 6.48
CA VAL A 26 -50.91 7.52 5.05
C VAL A 26 -50.02 6.41 4.51
N ASN A 27 -50.50 5.68 3.52
CA ASN A 27 -49.76 4.61 2.85
C ASN A 27 -49.73 4.92 1.35
N ILE A 28 -48.53 5.06 0.77
CA ILE A 28 -48.35 5.36 -0.66
C ILE A 28 -47.38 4.32 -1.23
N ALA A 29 -47.83 3.58 -2.25
CA ALA A 29 -47.01 2.57 -2.91
C ALA A 29 -47.34 2.49 -4.39
N HIS A 30 -46.37 2.77 -5.26
CA HIS A 30 -46.52 2.70 -6.72
C HIS A 30 -45.15 2.63 -7.43
N ILE A 31 -45.19 2.36 -8.74
CA ILE A 31 -44.07 2.58 -9.65
C ILE A 31 -44.40 3.85 -10.43
N GLY A 32 -43.50 4.83 -10.48
CA GLY A 32 -43.72 6.11 -11.16
C GLY A 32 -43.79 5.93 -12.68
N LEU A 33 -42.72 5.39 -13.27
CA LEU A 33 -42.66 5.05 -14.69
C LEU A 33 -42.01 3.67 -14.93
N LEU A 34 -42.57 2.91 -15.87
CA LEU A 34 -42.10 1.58 -16.27
C LEU A 34 -41.82 1.55 -17.78
N VAL A 35 -40.56 1.35 -18.14
CA VAL A 35 -40.05 1.35 -19.51
C VAL A 35 -39.40 -0.01 -19.77
N GLN A 36 -40.01 -0.84 -20.64
CA GLN A 36 -39.53 -2.21 -20.82
C GLN A 36 -39.76 -2.83 -22.19
N ASN A 37 -38.82 -3.70 -22.59
CA ASN A 37 -38.87 -4.50 -23.83
C ASN A 37 -38.91 -3.64 -25.11
N ILE A 38 -38.07 -2.60 -25.16
CA ILE A 38 -37.99 -1.62 -26.26
C ILE A 38 -36.67 -1.85 -27.01
N THR A 39 -36.67 -1.85 -28.35
CA THR A 39 -35.40 -1.98 -29.10
C THR A 39 -34.52 -0.74 -28.92
N THR A 40 -35.06 0.45 -29.18
CA THR A 40 -34.31 1.71 -29.11
C THR A 40 -35.13 2.80 -28.42
N ILE A 41 -34.53 3.46 -27.44
CA ILE A 41 -34.90 4.80 -26.98
C ILE A 41 -33.90 5.77 -27.62
N GLY A 42 -34.36 6.95 -28.03
CA GLY A 42 -33.48 8.02 -28.50
C GLY A 42 -32.77 8.72 -27.34
N GLU A 43 -32.48 10.00 -27.53
CA GLU A 43 -32.07 10.91 -26.46
C GLU A 43 -33.14 11.01 -25.37
N VAL A 44 -32.71 11.12 -24.10
CA VAL A 44 -33.56 11.30 -22.92
C VAL A 44 -33.18 12.61 -22.24
N ASN A 45 -33.74 13.72 -22.72
CA ASN A 45 -33.28 15.07 -22.40
C ASN A 45 -34.32 15.92 -21.68
N ASN A 46 -33.88 16.74 -20.71
CA ASN A 46 -34.65 17.80 -20.03
C ASN A 46 -35.84 17.28 -19.20
N ILE A 47 -35.60 16.35 -18.28
CA ILE A 47 -36.60 15.86 -17.32
C ILE A 47 -36.55 16.72 -16.05
N GLN A 48 -37.68 17.32 -15.67
CA GLN A 48 -37.78 18.05 -14.40
C GLN A 48 -37.93 17.08 -13.23
N SER A 49 -39.03 16.32 -13.18
CA SER A 49 -39.27 15.24 -12.23
C SER A 49 -40.19 14.17 -12.85
N ILE A 50 -40.13 12.93 -12.35
CA ILE A 50 -41.08 11.84 -12.73
C ILE A 50 -42.09 11.61 -11.62
N ILE A 51 -41.65 11.67 -10.36
CA ILE A 51 -42.50 11.82 -9.17
C ILE A 51 -42.16 13.19 -8.57
N ASP A 52 -43.17 14.05 -8.43
CA ASP A 52 -43.19 15.22 -7.54
C ASP A 52 -44.19 14.90 -6.42
N GLN A 53 -43.78 15.07 -5.16
CA GLN A 53 -44.64 14.76 -4.03
C GLN A 53 -44.39 15.64 -2.80
N THR A 54 -45.32 16.56 -2.52
CA THR A 54 -45.42 17.26 -1.22
C THR A 54 -46.43 16.59 -0.27
N ILE A 55 -45.99 16.13 0.90
CA ILE A 55 -46.83 15.57 1.99
C ILE A 55 -46.75 16.45 3.24
N VAL A 56 -47.78 17.27 3.46
CA VAL A 56 -48.01 17.88 4.79
C VAL A 56 -48.90 16.96 5.65
N LEU A 57 -48.59 16.76 6.94
CA LEU A 57 -49.48 16.03 7.85
C LEU A 57 -50.46 16.98 8.57
N ILE A 58 -49.97 17.94 9.34
CA ILE A 58 -50.77 18.99 9.99
C ILE A 58 -50.47 20.33 9.32
N ASN A 59 -51.48 20.96 8.71
CA ASN A 59 -51.35 22.25 8.03
C ASN A 59 -52.19 23.34 8.72
N GLY A 60 -51.61 24.54 8.83
CA GLY A 60 -52.05 25.56 9.77
C GLY A 60 -53.32 26.31 9.41
N LEU A 61 -53.48 26.85 8.19
CA LEU A 61 -54.29 28.06 7.99
C LEU A 61 -54.86 28.36 6.59
N PRO A 62 -55.88 29.25 6.53
CA PRO A 62 -56.17 30.20 5.45
C PRO A 62 -55.65 31.62 5.75
N GLU A 63 -55.54 32.47 4.73
CA GLU A 63 -54.72 33.70 4.71
C GLU A 63 -55.02 34.80 5.75
N GLU A 64 -56.29 34.99 6.18
CA GLU A 64 -56.70 36.13 7.04
C GLU A 64 -57.16 35.77 8.46
N ALA A 65 -56.63 34.70 9.07
CA ALA A 65 -57.08 34.28 10.40
C ALA A 65 -56.83 35.31 11.52
N ARG A 66 -57.73 35.34 12.51
CA ARG A 66 -57.66 36.23 13.69
C ARG A 66 -58.08 35.45 14.93
N GLY A 67 -57.14 35.16 15.82
CA GLY A 67 -57.33 34.23 16.95
C GLY A 67 -57.25 32.75 16.57
N PRO A 68 -57.22 31.85 17.57
CA PRO A 68 -56.95 30.43 17.37
C PRO A 68 -58.02 29.73 16.53
N LEU A 69 -57.56 28.94 15.56
CA LEU A 69 -58.40 28.05 14.75
C LEU A 69 -58.57 26.69 15.44
N LEU A 70 -57.58 26.27 16.23
CA LEU A 70 -57.57 25.05 17.03
C LEU A 70 -56.93 25.31 18.40
N GLU A 71 -57.72 25.18 19.47
CA GLU A 71 -57.21 25.27 20.85
C GLU A 71 -56.37 24.03 21.21
N LYS A 72 -56.69 22.87 20.63
CA LYS A 72 -56.03 21.62 21.02
C LYS A 72 -56.09 20.55 19.92
N VAL A 73 -54.96 19.86 19.72
CA VAL A 73 -54.85 18.70 18.83
C VAL A 73 -54.22 17.57 19.63
N ASN A 74 -54.98 16.49 19.89
CA ASN A 74 -54.49 15.28 20.54
C ASN A 74 -54.51 14.12 19.54
N ILE A 75 -53.35 13.51 19.28
CA ILE A 75 -53.22 12.39 18.35
C ILE A 75 -52.48 11.25 19.05
N GLY A 76 -53.05 10.04 19.06
CA GLY A 76 -52.38 8.87 19.61
C GLY A 76 -51.14 8.49 18.79
N GLN A 77 -51.35 8.21 17.51
CA GLN A 77 -50.28 7.81 16.59
C GLN A 77 -50.50 8.39 15.17
N ILE A 78 -49.43 8.84 14.51
CA ILE A 78 -49.40 9.08 13.06
C ILE A 78 -48.40 8.13 12.43
N ASN A 79 -48.78 7.52 11.30
CA ASN A 79 -47.87 6.74 10.46
C ASN A 79 -47.92 7.24 9.01
N VAL A 80 -46.75 7.46 8.43
CA VAL A 80 -46.55 7.67 6.99
C VAL A 80 -45.71 6.50 6.49
N ASN A 81 -46.18 5.75 5.51
CA ASN A 81 -45.46 4.64 4.90
C ASN A 81 -45.40 4.88 3.39
N ILE A 82 -44.20 5.04 2.85
CA ILE A 82 -43.96 5.32 1.43
C ILE A 82 -43.09 4.23 0.84
N ALA A 83 -43.49 3.65 -0.29
CA ALA A 83 -42.80 2.57 -0.98
C ALA A 83 -42.81 2.80 -2.49
N HIS A 84 -41.76 3.42 -3.04
CA HIS A 84 -41.71 3.79 -4.45
C HIS A 84 -40.60 3.07 -5.23
N ILE A 85 -40.88 2.82 -6.50
CA ILE A 85 -39.85 2.68 -7.54
C ILE A 85 -40.08 3.87 -8.49
N GLY A 86 -39.16 4.84 -8.54
CA GLY A 86 -39.34 6.05 -9.35
C GLY A 86 -39.39 5.72 -10.83
N LEU A 87 -38.30 5.15 -11.35
CA LEU A 87 -38.19 4.71 -12.74
C LEU A 87 -37.62 3.28 -12.82
N LEU A 88 -38.32 2.39 -13.54
CA LEU A 88 -37.84 1.04 -13.89
C LEU A 88 -37.62 0.93 -15.40
N VAL A 89 -36.36 0.79 -15.81
CA VAL A 89 -35.90 0.63 -17.20
C VAL A 89 -35.33 -0.77 -17.39
N GLN A 90 -35.90 -1.59 -18.27
CA GLN A 90 -35.39 -2.96 -18.48
C GLN A 90 -35.55 -3.57 -19.87
N ASN A 91 -34.63 -4.46 -20.25
CA ASN A 91 -34.65 -5.24 -21.48
C ASN A 91 -34.66 -4.32 -22.73
N ILE A 92 -33.59 -3.55 -22.92
CA ILE A 92 -33.47 -2.56 -24.00
C ILE A 92 -32.21 -2.84 -24.84
N THR A 93 -32.25 -2.66 -26.15
CA THR A 93 -31.00 -2.77 -26.95
C THR A 93 -30.19 -1.48 -26.80
N THR A 94 -30.76 -0.32 -27.13
CA THR A 94 -30.06 0.96 -27.07
C THR A 94 -30.90 2.04 -26.39
N ILE A 95 -30.27 2.80 -25.50
CA ILE A 95 -30.68 4.16 -25.11
C ILE A 95 -29.66 5.12 -25.73
N GLY A 96 -30.11 6.29 -26.20
CA GLY A 96 -29.21 7.36 -26.64
C GLY A 96 -28.51 8.06 -25.46
N GLU A 97 -28.14 9.32 -25.66
CA GLU A 97 -27.67 10.20 -24.60
C GLU A 97 -28.76 10.44 -23.54
N VAL A 98 -28.35 10.70 -22.30
CA VAL A 98 -29.23 11.01 -21.17
C VAL A 98 -28.76 12.32 -20.53
N ASN A 99 -29.37 13.45 -20.91
CA ASN A 99 -28.89 14.78 -20.55
C ASN A 99 -29.90 15.60 -19.75
N ASN A 100 -29.43 16.45 -18.83
CA ASN A 100 -30.25 17.46 -18.13
C ASN A 100 -31.45 16.85 -17.38
N ILE A 101 -31.20 16.07 -16.33
CA ILE A 101 -32.26 15.57 -15.43
C ILE A 101 -32.17 16.35 -14.11
N GLN A 102 -33.26 16.97 -13.67
CA GLN A 102 -33.33 17.60 -12.34
C GLN A 102 -33.51 16.54 -11.25
N SER A 103 -34.63 15.79 -11.28
CA SER A 103 -34.82 14.63 -10.40
C SER A 103 -35.59 13.51 -11.12
N ILE A 104 -35.59 12.32 -10.52
CA ILE A 104 -36.56 11.25 -10.87
C ILE A 104 -37.64 11.19 -9.78
N ILE A 105 -37.25 11.31 -8.52
CA ILE A 105 -38.14 11.53 -7.38
C ILE A 105 -37.75 12.87 -6.74
N ASP A 106 -38.68 13.82 -6.72
CA ASP A 106 -38.73 14.97 -5.81
C ASP A 106 -39.75 14.63 -4.71
N GLN A 107 -39.35 14.76 -3.43
CA GLN A 107 -40.25 14.53 -2.31
C GLN A 107 -40.00 15.46 -1.13
N THR A 108 -40.96 16.34 -0.88
CA THR A 108 -41.02 17.18 0.33
C THR A 108 -42.02 16.63 1.35
N ILE A 109 -41.62 16.40 2.60
CA ILE A 109 -42.50 15.96 3.70
C ILE A 109 -42.45 16.96 4.86
N VAL A 110 -43.60 17.53 5.25
CA VAL A 110 -43.70 18.44 6.40
C VAL A 110 -44.67 17.89 7.44
N LEU A 111 -44.21 17.55 8.64
CA LEU A 111 -45.11 16.94 9.64
C LEU A 111 -46.03 17.97 10.30
N ILE A 112 -45.51 19.14 10.67
CA ILE A 112 -46.30 20.28 11.17
C ILE A 112 -45.90 21.53 10.39
N ASN A 113 -46.86 22.17 9.72
CA ASN A 113 -46.69 23.39 8.93
C ASN A 113 -47.66 24.49 9.39
N GLY A 114 -47.17 25.63 9.88
CA GLY A 114 -48.01 26.77 10.32
C GLY A 114 -47.87 28.01 9.43
N LEU A 115 -48.87 28.35 8.62
CA LEU A 115 -48.64 29.30 7.50
C LEU A 115 -49.89 30.08 7.04
N PRO A 116 -49.97 31.40 7.32
CA PRO A 116 -50.05 32.39 6.24
C PRO A 116 -49.35 33.72 6.58
N GLU A 117 -49.30 34.59 5.58
CA GLU A 117 -48.61 35.89 5.56
C GLU A 117 -49.03 36.90 6.67
N TYR A 118 -50.27 36.86 7.19
CA TYR A 118 -50.80 37.96 8.04
C TYR A 118 -51.56 37.53 9.31
N ALA A 119 -51.14 36.45 9.96
CA ALA A 119 -51.84 35.93 11.14
C ALA A 119 -51.74 36.84 12.38
N ARG A 120 -52.78 36.80 13.24
CA ARG A 120 -52.83 37.54 14.51
C ARG A 120 -53.28 36.68 15.69
N GLY A 121 -52.35 36.39 16.59
CA GLY A 121 -52.51 35.47 17.72
C GLY A 121 -52.15 34.01 17.39
N PRO A 122 -52.06 33.11 18.40
CA PRO A 122 -51.81 31.69 18.18
C PRO A 122 -52.93 31.03 17.40
N LEU A 123 -52.57 29.97 16.68
CA LEU A 123 -53.43 29.36 15.65
C LEU A 123 -53.65 27.88 15.94
N LEU A 124 -52.62 27.25 16.51
CA LEU A 124 -52.61 25.96 17.18
C LEU A 124 -52.04 26.17 18.59
N GLU A 125 -52.88 26.29 19.61
CA GLU A 125 -52.35 26.49 20.97
C GLU A 125 -51.61 25.23 21.47
N LYS A 126 -52.29 24.09 21.56
CA LYS A 126 -51.78 22.92 22.31
C LYS A 126 -51.78 21.65 21.48
N VAL A 127 -50.60 21.24 21.00
CA VAL A 127 -50.38 19.99 20.26
C VAL A 127 -49.84 18.90 21.20
N TYR A 128 -50.50 17.74 21.20
CA TYR A 128 -50.10 16.53 21.92
C TYR A 128 -50.12 15.34 20.95
N ILE A 129 -48.96 14.74 20.67
CA ILE A 129 -48.86 13.56 19.82
C ILE A 129 -48.15 12.43 20.58
N GLY A 130 -48.75 11.25 20.66
CA GLY A 130 -48.13 10.10 21.32
C GLY A 130 -46.89 9.62 20.55
N GLN A 131 -47.09 9.25 19.29
CA GLN A 131 -46.02 8.77 18.41
C GLN A 131 -46.21 9.25 16.97
N ILE A 132 -45.12 9.63 16.30
CA ILE A 132 -45.06 9.79 14.84
C ILE A 132 -44.06 8.77 14.28
N ASN A 133 -44.45 8.06 13.22
CA ASN A 133 -43.57 7.23 12.42
C ASN A 133 -43.63 7.68 10.95
N VAL A 134 -42.47 7.95 10.36
CA VAL A 134 -42.29 8.15 8.92
C VAL A 134 -41.39 7.02 8.45
N ASN A 135 -41.89 6.16 7.57
CA ASN A 135 -41.18 5.02 7.01
C ASN A 135 -41.13 5.20 5.48
N ILE A 136 -39.94 5.35 4.92
CA ILE A 136 -39.75 5.58 3.48
C ILE A 136 -38.84 4.49 2.94
N ALA A 137 -39.29 3.83 1.86
CA ALA A 137 -38.53 2.86 1.10
C ALA A 137 -38.56 3.27 -0.38
N HIS A 138 -37.45 3.79 -0.90
CA HIS A 138 -37.35 4.19 -2.31
C HIS A 138 -36.32 3.34 -3.05
N ILE A 139 -36.65 2.97 -4.28
CA ILE A 139 -35.70 2.70 -5.34
C ILE A 139 -35.84 3.88 -6.32
N GLY A 140 -34.87 4.77 -6.40
CA GLY A 140 -34.97 5.97 -7.25
C GLY A 140 -35.08 5.58 -8.72
N MET A 141 -34.06 4.90 -9.22
CA MET A 141 -34.08 4.27 -10.54
C MET A 141 -33.45 2.87 -10.53
N LEU A 142 -34.03 1.95 -11.31
CA LEU A 142 -33.50 0.62 -11.61
C LEU A 142 -33.33 0.47 -13.13
N VAL A 143 -32.09 0.30 -13.57
CA VAL A 143 -31.71 0.14 -14.99
C VAL A 143 -31.08 -1.24 -15.18
N GLN A 144 -31.68 -2.10 -16.02
CA GLN A 144 -31.13 -3.45 -16.20
C GLN A 144 -31.31 -4.09 -17.58
N ASN A 145 -30.40 -5.02 -17.92
CA ASN A 145 -30.44 -5.81 -19.15
C ASN A 145 -30.45 -4.92 -20.40
N ILE A 146 -29.43 -4.07 -20.54
CA ILE A 146 -29.30 -3.11 -21.65
C ILE A 146 -28.06 -3.44 -22.49
N THR A 147 -28.10 -3.34 -23.81
CA THR A 147 -26.87 -3.49 -24.61
C THR A 147 -26.02 -2.21 -24.51
N THR A 148 -26.57 -1.06 -24.88
CA THR A 148 -25.85 0.23 -24.87
C THR A 148 -26.69 1.34 -24.26
N ILE A 149 -26.07 2.14 -23.39
CA ILE A 149 -26.49 3.51 -23.04
C ILE A 149 -25.45 4.45 -23.67
N GLY A 150 -25.88 5.62 -24.17
CA GLY A 150 -24.98 6.67 -24.62
C GLY A 150 -24.26 7.37 -23.47
N GLU A 151 -23.86 8.61 -23.71
CA GLU A 151 -23.32 9.52 -22.68
C GLU A 151 -24.42 9.88 -21.66
N ILE A 152 -24.01 10.16 -20.42
CA ILE A 152 -24.88 10.60 -19.33
C ILE A 152 -24.33 11.92 -18.80
N ASN A 153 -25.04 13.02 -19.04
CA ASN A 153 -24.54 14.38 -18.71
C ASN A 153 -25.55 15.19 -17.88
N ASN A 154 -25.05 16.02 -16.96
CA ASN A 154 -25.82 17.05 -16.25
C ASN A 154 -27.04 16.48 -15.48
N ILE A 155 -26.77 15.59 -14.52
CA ILE A 155 -27.80 15.06 -13.61
C ILE A 155 -27.70 15.83 -12.29
N GLN A 156 -28.79 16.47 -11.83
CA GLN A 156 -28.81 17.14 -10.53
C GLN A 156 -29.03 16.13 -9.41
N SER A 157 -30.12 15.35 -9.44
CA SER A 157 -30.34 14.21 -8.55
C SER A 157 -31.11 13.08 -9.24
N ILE A 158 -31.19 11.92 -8.58
CA ILE A 158 -32.18 10.87 -8.92
C ILE A 158 -33.25 10.79 -7.83
N ILE A 159 -32.87 10.91 -6.57
CA ILE A 159 -33.77 11.20 -5.45
C ILE A 159 -33.36 12.54 -4.86
N ASP A 160 -34.26 13.52 -4.91
CA ASP A 160 -34.30 14.69 -4.01
C ASP A 160 -35.32 14.37 -2.91
N GLN A 161 -34.92 14.57 -1.65
CA GLN A 161 -35.83 14.39 -0.52
C GLN A 161 -35.59 15.38 0.61
N THR A 162 -36.54 16.30 0.78
CA THR A 162 -36.60 17.22 1.92
C THR A 162 -37.62 16.76 2.97
N ILE A 163 -37.21 16.60 4.24
CA ILE A 163 -38.10 16.25 5.36
C ILE A 163 -37.99 17.29 6.47
N VAL A 164 -39.08 18.02 6.73
CA VAL A 164 -39.17 19.01 7.81
C VAL A 164 -40.17 18.54 8.89
N LEU A 165 -39.72 18.34 10.15
CA LEU A 165 -40.67 17.87 11.18
C LEU A 165 -41.56 19.00 11.72
N ILE A 166 -41.03 20.21 11.90
CA ILE A 166 -41.80 21.39 12.34
C ILE A 166 -41.36 22.63 11.52
N ASN A 167 -42.32 23.32 10.90
CA ASN A 167 -42.13 24.48 10.01
C ASN A 167 -43.24 25.54 10.23
N GLY A 168 -42.98 26.83 9.96
CA GLY A 168 -44.06 27.84 9.84
C GLY A 168 -43.64 29.31 9.62
N LEU A 169 -44.13 29.93 8.53
CA LEU A 169 -43.49 31.03 7.77
C LEU A 169 -44.54 31.89 7.00
N PRO A 170 -44.95 33.17 7.28
CA PRO A 170 -44.13 34.32 7.68
C PRO A 170 -44.59 35.08 8.93
N GLU A 171 -44.03 36.28 9.10
CA GLU A 171 -44.68 37.51 9.63
C GLU A 171 -45.84 37.32 10.62
N SER A 172 -45.52 36.90 11.85
CA SER A 172 -46.36 37.27 12.98
C SER A 172 -46.14 38.75 13.35
N ASP A 173 -47.15 39.57 13.04
CA ASP A 173 -47.27 40.95 13.52
C ASP A 173 -47.42 40.98 15.06
N ARG A 174 -48.07 39.95 15.65
CA ARG A 174 -48.32 39.79 17.11
C ARG A 174 -48.54 38.34 17.58
N GLY A 175 -47.52 37.74 18.21
CA GLY A 175 -47.63 36.56 19.09
C GLY A 175 -47.26 35.19 18.45
N PRO A 176 -47.03 34.14 19.26
CA PRO A 176 -46.57 32.85 18.77
C PRO A 176 -47.63 32.11 17.96
N LEU A 177 -47.22 31.46 16.87
CA LEU A 177 -48.09 30.66 16.02
C LEU A 177 -48.49 29.33 16.70
N LEU A 178 -47.55 28.78 17.47
CA LEU A 178 -47.63 27.52 18.21
C LEU A 178 -47.20 27.74 19.67
N GLU A 179 -48.14 27.74 20.61
CA GLU A 179 -47.82 27.91 22.05
C GLU A 179 -47.08 26.68 22.59
N LYS A 180 -47.68 25.48 22.50
CA LYS A 180 -47.17 24.31 23.22
C LYS A 180 -47.23 23.01 22.41
N VAL A 181 -46.06 22.50 22.02
CA VAL A 181 -45.89 21.22 21.34
C VAL A 181 -45.35 20.16 22.33
N ASN A 182 -45.99 18.99 22.34
CA ASN A 182 -45.61 17.85 23.19
C ASN A 182 -45.69 16.57 22.35
N ILE A 183 -44.56 15.90 22.12
CA ILE A 183 -44.50 14.67 21.33
C ILE A 183 -43.83 13.57 22.17
N GLY A 184 -44.46 12.39 22.28
CA GLY A 184 -43.87 11.27 23.01
C GLY A 184 -42.64 10.71 22.29
N GLN A 185 -42.83 10.26 21.05
CA GLN A 185 -41.76 9.71 20.21
C GLN A 185 -41.91 10.13 18.75
N ILE A 186 -40.80 10.44 18.10
CA ILE A 186 -40.70 10.57 16.63
C ILE A 186 -39.73 9.49 16.13
N ASN A 187 -40.14 8.77 15.10
CA ASN A 187 -39.27 7.87 14.33
C ASN A 187 -39.33 8.26 12.86
N VAL A 188 -38.17 8.54 12.25
CA VAL A 188 -37.99 8.66 10.81
C VAL A 188 -37.09 7.50 10.40
N ASN A 189 -37.58 6.61 9.55
CA ASN A 189 -36.89 5.43 9.06
C ASN A 189 -36.84 5.52 7.54
N ILE A 190 -35.65 5.64 6.95
CA ILE A 190 -35.47 5.83 5.51
C ILE A 190 -34.57 4.72 4.98
N ALA A 191 -35.00 4.05 3.92
CA ALA A 191 -34.24 3.05 3.19
C ALA A 191 -34.24 3.42 1.70
N HIS A 192 -33.12 3.92 1.18
CA HIS A 192 -32.99 4.25 -0.25
C HIS A 192 -32.02 3.30 -0.95
N ILE A 193 -32.38 2.92 -2.17
CA ILE A 193 -31.44 2.57 -3.23
C ILE A 193 -31.57 3.69 -4.26
N GLY A 194 -30.57 4.57 -4.39
CA GLY A 194 -30.66 5.74 -5.27
C GLY A 194 -30.77 5.31 -6.72
N LEU A 195 -29.72 4.65 -7.22
CA LEU A 195 -29.68 4.06 -8.54
C LEU A 195 -29.08 2.65 -8.48
N LEU A 196 -29.74 1.68 -9.14
CA LEU A 196 -29.19 0.35 -9.39
C LEU A 196 -29.05 0.10 -10.89
N VAL A 197 -27.83 -0.15 -11.35
CA VAL A 197 -27.44 -0.39 -12.74
C VAL A 197 -26.87 -1.80 -12.87
N GLN A 198 -27.47 -2.66 -13.69
CA GLN A 198 -26.94 -4.01 -13.86
C GLN A 198 -27.12 -4.68 -15.22
N ASN A 199 -26.21 -5.59 -15.56
CA ASN A 199 -26.24 -6.40 -16.79
C ASN A 199 -26.26 -5.51 -18.04
N ILE A 200 -25.25 -4.65 -18.18
CA ILE A 200 -25.12 -3.71 -19.31
C ILE A 200 -23.88 -4.07 -20.14
N THR A 201 -23.94 -3.99 -21.48
CA THR A 201 -22.71 -4.19 -22.27
C THR A 201 -21.85 -2.93 -22.22
N THR A 202 -22.39 -1.79 -22.63
CA THR A 202 -21.66 -0.51 -22.67
C THR A 202 -22.47 0.64 -22.08
N ILE A 203 -21.84 1.46 -21.24
CA ILE A 203 -22.26 2.84 -20.94
C ILE A 203 -21.21 3.76 -21.59
N GLY A 204 -21.63 4.92 -22.10
CA GLY A 204 -20.72 5.95 -22.58
C GLY A 204 -19.98 6.67 -21.44
N GLU A 205 -19.57 7.91 -21.70
CA GLU A 205 -19.01 8.80 -20.69
C GLU A 205 -20.09 9.23 -19.68
N ILE A 206 -19.68 9.53 -18.45
CA ILE A 206 -20.55 10.01 -17.38
C ILE A 206 -19.97 11.33 -16.87
N ASN A 207 -20.63 12.45 -17.17
CA ASN A 207 -20.13 13.78 -16.85
C ASN A 207 -21.13 14.61 -16.03
N ASN A 208 -20.63 15.46 -15.12
CA ASN A 208 -21.41 16.49 -14.42
C ASN A 208 -22.63 15.92 -13.64
N ILE A 209 -22.37 15.04 -12.68
CA ILE A 209 -23.38 14.53 -11.75
C ILE A 209 -23.27 15.34 -10.45
N GLN A 210 -24.35 15.98 -10.01
CA GLN A 210 -24.36 16.71 -8.73
C GLN A 210 -24.63 15.75 -7.57
N SER A 211 -25.70 14.96 -7.62
CA SER A 211 -25.92 13.82 -6.71
C SER A 211 -26.66 12.67 -7.39
N ILE A 212 -26.74 11.51 -6.72
CA ILE A 212 -27.70 10.44 -7.02
C ILE A 212 -28.82 10.44 -5.96
N ILE A 213 -28.46 10.64 -4.70
CA ILE A 213 -29.37 10.96 -3.61
C ILE A 213 -28.96 12.33 -3.05
N ASP A 214 -29.86 13.31 -3.10
CA ASP A 214 -29.88 14.50 -2.25
C ASP A 214 -30.89 14.23 -1.13
N GLN A 215 -30.51 14.50 0.12
CA GLN A 215 -31.39 14.33 1.26
C GLN A 215 -31.17 15.39 2.35
N THR A 216 -32.12 16.32 2.47
CA THR A 216 -32.17 17.31 3.55
C THR A 216 -33.21 16.92 4.63
N ILE A 217 -32.81 16.83 5.89
CA ILE A 217 -33.70 16.54 7.03
C ILE A 217 -33.60 17.64 8.09
N VAL A 218 -34.64 18.45 8.26
CA VAL A 218 -34.69 19.52 9.28
C VAL A 218 -35.71 19.20 10.37
N LEU A 219 -35.31 19.07 11.64
CA LEU A 219 -36.27 18.71 12.69
C LEU A 219 -37.10 19.89 13.19
N ILE A 220 -36.53 21.10 13.29
CA ILE A 220 -37.26 22.34 13.59
C ILE A 220 -36.71 23.45 12.67
N ASN A 221 -37.59 24.07 11.88
CA ASN A 221 -37.22 25.01 10.82
C ASN A 221 -37.97 26.35 10.86
N GLY A 222 -37.35 27.36 10.25
CA GLY A 222 -38.02 28.53 9.69
C GLY A 222 -37.25 29.13 8.50
N LEU A 223 -37.36 30.41 8.12
CA LEU A 223 -38.18 31.52 8.62
C LEU A 223 -38.95 32.16 7.43
N PRO A 224 -39.37 33.43 7.52
CA PRO A 224 -38.62 34.49 6.84
C PRO A 224 -38.69 35.84 7.59
N GLU A 225 -38.20 36.89 6.96
CA GLU A 225 -37.94 38.24 7.48
C GLU A 225 -39.02 38.87 8.39
N GLY A 226 -38.59 39.84 9.23
CA GLY A 226 -39.46 40.89 9.79
C GLY A 226 -40.21 40.58 11.11
N VAL A 227 -40.20 39.33 11.58
CA VAL A 227 -41.01 38.83 12.72
C VAL A 227 -40.75 39.55 14.07
N ARG A 228 -41.80 39.70 14.89
CA ARG A 228 -41.75 40.30 16.25
C ARG A 228 -42.32 39.37 17.33
N GLY A 229 -41.43 38.70 18.05
CA GLY A 229 -41.75 37.76 19.13
C GLY A 229 -41.57 36.28 18.75
N PRO A 230 -41.72 35.35 19.70
CA PRO A 230 -41.47 33.93 19.50
C PRO A 230 -42.44 33.29 18.53
N LEU A 231 -41.96 32.31 17.76
CA LEU A 231 -42.78 31.43 16.93
C LEU A 231 -43.32 30.24 17.73
N LEU A 232 -42.50 29.74 18.65
CA LEU A 232 -42.71 28.54 19.46
C LEU A 232 -42.33 28.81 20.93
N GLU A 233 -43.31 28.91 21.83
CA GLU A 233 -43.04 29.14 23.25
C GLU A 233 -42.42 27.88 23.88
N LYS A 234 -43.06 26.70 23.73
CA LYS A 234 -42.58 25.49 24.41
C LYS A 234 -42.69 24.19 23.61
N VAL A 235 -41.53 23.60 23.33
CA VAL A 235 -41.38 22.28 22.70
C VAL A 235 -40.90 21.25 23.74
N ASN A 236 -41.58 20.10 23.80
CA ASN A 236 -41.20 18.97 24.65
C ASN A 236 -41.28 17.67 23.82
N ILE A 237 -40.16 16.98 23.64
CA ILE A 237 -40.12 15.71 22.88
C ILE A 237 -39.49 14.63 23.76
N GLY A 238 -40.15 13.48 23.91
CA GLY A 238 -39.60 12.37 24.71
C GLY A 238 -38.39 11.75 24.03
N GLN A 239 -38.56 11.24 22.81
CA GLN A 239 -37.49 10.63 22.02
C GLN A 239 -37.60 10.98 20.53
N ILE A 240 -36.47 11.23 19.89
CA ILE A 240 -36.33 11.34 18.43
C ILE A 240 -35.40 10.23 17.96
N ASN A 241 -35.81 9.48 16.94
CA ASN A 241 -34.97 8.54 16.22
C ASN A 241 -35.01 8.87 14.73
N VAL A 242 -33.85 9.12 14.14
CA VAL A 242 -33.64 9.20 12.69
C VAL A 242 -32.76 8.01 12.34
N ASN A 243 -33.29 7.07 11.55
CA ASN A 243 -32.62 5.85 11.11
C ASN A 243 -32.57 5.87 9.58
N ILE A 244 -31.37 5.92 9.01
CA ILE A 244 -31.20 6.05 7.56
C ILE A 244 -30.29 4.92 7.07
N ALA A 245 -30.74 4.23 6.04
CA ALA A 245 -29.99 3.21 5.33
C ALA A 245 -29.98 3.57 3.83
N HIS A 246 -28.82 3.93 3.27
CA HIS A 246 -28.70 4.19 1.83
C HIS A 246 -27.74 3.20 1.17
N ILE A 247 -28.11 2.79 -0.04
CA ILE A 247 -27.18 2.39 -1.09
C ILE A 247 -27.29 3.49 -2.15
N GLY A 248 -26.28 4.35 -2.28
CA GLY A 248 -26.34 5.50 -3.19
C GLY A 248 -26.43 5.04 -4.64
N LEU A 249 -25.37 4.39 -5.12
CA LEU A 249 -25.27 3.81 -6.45
C LEU A 249 -24.72 2.37 -6.38
N LEU A 250 -25.40 1.42 -7.01
CA LEU A 250 -24.94 0.05 -7.19
C LEU A 250 -24.79 -0.25 -8.69
N VAL A 251 -23.56 -0.53 -9.12
CA VAL A 251 -23.18 -0.81 -10.52
C VAL A 251 -22.61 -2.23 -10.61
N GLN A 252 -23.22 -3.11 -11.40
CA GLN A 252 -22.71 -4.47 -11.52
C GLN A 252 -22.90 -5.18 -12.87
N ASN A 253 -21.99 -6.10 -13.18
CA ASN A 253 -22.04 -6.95 -14.39
C ASN A 253 -22.06 -6.08 -15.67
N ILE A 254 -21.06 -5.22 -15.83
CA ILE A 254 -20.92 -4.32 -16.98
C ILE A 254 -19.68 -4.71 -17.80
N THR A 255 -19.75 -4.65 -19.13
CA THR A 255 -18.53 -4.90 -19.93
C THR A 255 -17.65 -3.65 -19.92
N THR A 256 -18.19 -2.50 -20.36
CA THR A 256 -17.44 -1.24 -20.44
C THR A 256 -18.26 -0.07 -19.89
N ILE A 257 -17.62 0.77 -19.07
CA ILE A 257 -18.02 2.16 -18.81
C ILE A 257 -16.98 3.05 -19.48
N GLY A 258 -17.38 4.20 -20.02
CA GLY A 258 -16.45 5.22 -20.52
C GLY A 258 -15.70 5.94 -19.39
N GLU A 259 -15.28 7.17 -19.67
CA GLU A 259 -14.72 8.07 -18.67
C GLU A 259 -15.80 8.54 -17.67
N ILE A 260 -15.38 8.84 -16.44
CA ILE A 260 -16.25 9.36 -15.38
C ILE A 260 -15.64 10.69 -14.91
N ASN A 261 -16.29 11.81 -15.22
CA ASN A 261 -15.78 13.15 -14.96
C ASN A 261 -16.77 13.99 -14.13
N ASN A 262 -16.25 14.84 -13.24
CA ASN A 262 -17.01 15.91 -12.56
C ASN A 262 -18.22 15.38 -11.76
N ILE A 263 -17.97 14.55 -10.75
CA ILE A 263 -19.00 14.09 -9.81
C ILE A 263 -18.90 14.94 -8.53
N GLN A 264 -19.98 15.61 -8.10
CA GLN A 264 -19.98 16.34 -6.83
C GLN A 264 -20.24 15.38 -5.66
N SER A 265 -21.30 14.58 -5.71
CA SER A 265 -21.54 13.47 -4.79
C SER A 265 -22.27 12.30 -5.47
N ILE A 266 -22.34 11.16 -4.78
CA ILE A 266 -23.34 10.11 -5.05
C ILE A 266 -24.45 10.19 -3.99
N ILE A 267 -24.07 10.40 -2.72
CA ILE A 267 -24.99 10.76 -1.64
C ILE A 267 -24.57 12.14 -1.14
N ASP A 268 -25.47 13.12 -1.24
CA ASP A 268 -25.49 14.34 -0.42
C ASP A 268 -26.50 14.11 0.71
N GLN A 269 -26.11 14.41 1.94
CA GLN A 269 -27.00 14.29 3.10
C GLN A 269 -26.77 15.37 4.14
N THR A 270 -27.71 16.31 4.21
CA THR A 270 -27.76 17.35 5.24
C THR A 270 -28.81 17.04 6.32
N ILE A 271 -28.42 17.01 7.60
CA ILE A 271 -29.34 16.80 8.74
C ILE A 271 -29.21 17.95 9.74
N VAL A 272 -30.24 18.79 9.86
CA VAL A 272 -30.28 19.94 10.78
C VAL A 272 -31.30 19.72 11.89
N LEU A 273 -30.91 19.64 13.17
CA LEU A 273 -31.91 19.41 14.23
C LEU A 273 -32.69 20.68 14.60
N ILE A 274 -32.05 21.85 14.60
CA ILE A 274 -32.71 23.16 14.79
C ILE A 274 -32.05 24.17 13.85
N ASN A 275 -32.83 24.81 12.97
CA ASN A 275 -32.34 25.84 12.04
C ASN A 275 -32.65 27.27 12.57
N GLY A 276 -31.75 28.25 12.35
CA GLY A 276 -31.65 29.48 13.18
C GLY A 276 -31.67 30.87 12.51
N LEU A 277 -31.93 30.95 11.20
CA LEU A 277 -32.98 31.82 10.61
C LEU A 277 -32.70 33.29 10.18
N PRO A 278 -33.25 33.74 9.03
CA PRO A 278 -32.91 35.01 8.34
C PRO A 278 -33.33 36.36 8.96
N GLU A 279 -33.07 37.46 8.23
CA GLU A 279 -32.89 38.85 8.68
C GLU A 279 -33.93 39.46 9.62
N GLY A 280 -33.43 40.35 10.50
CA GLY A 280 -34.20 41.46 11.07
C GLY A 280 -35.08 41.14 12.30
N VAL A 281 -35.00 39.92 12.82
CA VAL A 281 -35.80 39.40 13.95
C VAL A 281 -35.62 40.21 15.23
N ARG A 282 -36.72 40.39 15.99
CA ARG A 282 -36.71 41.04 17.32
C ARG A 282 -37.43 40.20 18.37
N GLY A 283 -36.66 39.69 19.34
CA GLY A 283 -37.12 38.77 20.39
C GLY A 283 -36.65 37.33 20.17
N PRO A 284 -36.90 36.42 21.12
CA PRO A 284 -36.63 34.99 20.96
C PRO A 284 -37.47 34.39 19.84
N LEU A 285 -36.96 33.34 19.21
CA LEU A 285 -37.72 32.48 18.27
C LEU A 285 -38.32 31.28 19.00
N LEU A 286 -37.55 30.71 19.94
CA LEU A 286 -37.82 29.50 20.70
C LEU A 286 -37.48 29.74 22.18
N GLU A 287 -38.49 29.93 23.05
CA GLU A 287 -38.21 30.14 24.48
C GLU A 287 -37.70 28.86 25.14
N LYS A 288 -38.41 27.73 24.99
CA LYS A 288 -38.03 26.50 25.72
C LYS A 288 -38.15 25.20 24.95
N VAL A 289 -36.99 24.59 24.68
CA VAL A 289 -36.84 23.24 24.10
C VAL A 289 -36.41 22.25 25.18
N ASN A 290 -37.11 21.11 25.27
CA ASN A 290 -36.76 20.00 26.17
C ASN A 290 -36.86 18.69 25.38
N ILE A 291 -35.75 17.97 25.21
CA ILE A 291 -35.72 16.69 24.49
C ILE A 291 -35.14 15.61 25.40
N GLY A 292 -35.82 14.47 25.56
CA GLY A 292 -35.32 13.38 26.40
C GLY A 292 -34.11 12.70 25.77
N GLN A 293 -34.27 12.17 24.57
CA GLN A 293 -33.20 11.51 23.82
C GLN A 293 -33.29 11.81 22.32
N ILE A 294 -32.14 12.01 21.68
CA ILE A 294 -31.98 12.09 20.22
C ILE A 294 -31.06 10.94 19.79
N ASN A 295 -31.48 10.17 18.80
CA ASN A 295 -30.67 9.17 18.12
C ASN A 295 -30.68 9.45 16.61
N VAL A 296 -29.51 9.65 16.03
CA VAL A 296 -29.29 9.67 14.59
C VAL A 296 -28.44 8.44 14.28
N ASN A 297 -28.98 7.49 13.51
CA ASN A 297 -28.34 6.24 13.14
C ASN A 297 -28.27 6.17 11.61
N ILE A 298 -27.07 6.19 11.04
CA ILE A 298 -26.88 6.25 9.59
C ILE A 298 -26.01 5.08 9.15
N ALA A 299 -26.47 4.35 8.14
CA ALA A 299 -25.75 3.28 7.48
C ALA A 299 -25.70 3.57 5.97
N HIS A 300 -24.52 3.84 5.42
CA HIS A 300 -24.36 4.10 3.99
C HIS A 300 -23.44 3.07 3.34
N ILE A 301 -23.82 2.66 2.14
CA ILE A 301 -22.91 2.21 1.09
C ILE A 301 -23.00 3.28 0.00
N GLY A 302 -21.99 4.12 -0.14
CA GLY A 302 -22.03 5.26 -1.07
C GLY A 302 -22.10 4.76 -2.51
N LEU A 303 -21.04 4.10 -2.96
CA LEU A 303 -20.93 3.49 -4.28
C LEU A 303 -20.40 2.05 -4.19
N LEU A 304 -21.09 1.11 -4.82
CA LEU A 304 -20.67 -0.28 -4.97
C LEU A 304 -20.51 -0.60 -6.47
N VAL A 305 -19.29 -0.90 -6.89
CA VAL A 305 -18.92 -1.23 -8.28
C VAL A 305 -18.36 -2.64 -8.34
N GLN A 306 -18.99 -3.54 -9.10
CA GLN A 306 -18.47 -4.91 -9.19
C GLN A 306 -18.68 -5.65 -10.51
N ASN A 307 -17.78 -6.59 -10.81
CA ASN A 307 -17.84 -7.46 -11.99
C ASN A 307 -17.85 -6.63 -13.29
N ILE A 308 -16.84 -5.78 -13.47
CA ILE A 308 -16.71 -4.91 -14.65
C ILE A 308 -15.48 -5.31 -15.46
N THR A 309 -15.54 -5.31 -16.80
CA THR A 309 -14.32 -5.57 -17.59
C THR A 309 -13.44 -4.33 -17.60
N THR A 310 -13.97 -3.21 -18.08
CA THR A 310 -13.23 -1.94 -18.19
C THR A 310 -14.04 -0.75 -17.68
N ILE A 311 -13.40 0.10 -16.87
CA ILE A 311 -13.77 1.50 -16.64
C ILE A 311 -12.72 2.36 -17.35
N GLY A 312 -13.12 3.50 -17.92
CA GLY A 312 -12.18 4.49 -18.45
C GLY A 312 -11.41 5.22 -17.34
N GLU A 313 -11.01 6.46 -17.62
CA GLU A 313 -10.45 7.35 -16.61
C GLU A 313 -11.53 7.79 -15.60
N VAL A 314 -11.11 8.12 -14.39
CA VAL A 314 -11.99 8.63 -13.32
C VAL A 314 -11.39 9.95 -12.82
N ASN A 315 -11.98 11.07 -13.24
CA ASN A 315 -11.42 12.40 -13.02
C ASN A 315 -12.40 13.30 -12.23
N ASN A 316 -11.87 14.17 -11.36
CA ASN A 316 -12.62 15.25 -10.71
C ASN A 316 -13.84 14.74 -9.88
N ILE A 317 -13.58 13.92 -8.87
CA ILE A 317 -14.59 13.47 -7.91
C ILE A 317 -14.48 14.34 -6.65
N GLN A 318 -15.50 15.12 -6.33
CA GLN A 318 -15.52 15.95 -5.11
C GLN A 318 -15.80 15.07 -3.87
N SER A 319 -16.80 14.20 -3.95
CA SER A 319 -17.11 13.18 -2.93
C SER A 319 -17.81 11.97 -3.56
N ILE A 320 -17.92 10.87 -2.81
CA ILE A 320 -18.93 9.82 -3.05
C ILE A 320 -20.05 9.93 -2.00
N ILE A 321 -19.70 10.17 -0.74
CA ILE A 321 -20.62 10.57 0.32
C ILE A 321 -20.20 11.96 0.79
N ASP A 322 -21.07 12.95 0.66
CA ASP A 322 -21.08 14.18 1.44
C ASP A 322 -22.10 14.00 2.58
N GLN A 323 -21.72 14.36 3.80
CA GLN A 323 -22.62 14.25 4.95
C GLN A 323 -22.39 15.37 5.97
N THR A 324 -23.33 16.31 6.02
CA THR A 324 -23.36 17.41 6.99
C THR A 324 -24.44 17.17 8.07
N ILE A 325 -24.05 17.14 9.35
CA ILE A 325 -24.97 16.98 10.49
C ILE A 325 -24.82 18.17 11.45
N VAL A 326 -25.80 19.07 11.46
CA VAL A 326 -25.81 20.27 12.31
C VAL A 326 -26.89 20.16 13.40
N LEU A 327 -26.53 20.24 14.68
CA LEU A 327 -27.51 20.08 15.76
C LEU A 327 -28.22 21.38 16.14
N ILE A 328 -27.56 22.54 16.02
CA ILE A 328 -28.19 23.86 16.05
C ILE A 328 -27.45 24.72 15.02
N ASN A 329 -28.13 25.29 14.03
CA ASN A 329 -27.58 26.21 13.02
C ASN A 329 -28.10 27.63 13.28
N GLY A 330 -27.37 28.71 12.94
CA GLY A 330 -27.84 30.09 13.20
C GLY A 330 -27.26 31.21 12.33
N LEU A 331 -28.00 31.66 11.31
CA LEU A 331 -27.69 32.83 10.45
C LEU A 331 -29.01 33.50 10.01
N HIS A 332 -29.25 34.80 10.22
CA HIS A 332 -28.71 35.93 9.43
C HIS A 332 -28.77 37.32 10.16
N GLU A 333 -28.29 38.37 9.50
CA GLU A 333 -28.06 39.76 9.95
C GLU A 333 -29.08 40.48 10.89
N ASP A 334 -28.53 41.40 11.70
CA ASP A 334 -29.17 42.47 12.50
C ASP A 334 -30.24 42.02 13.52
N ALA A 335 -30.20 40.75 13.93
CA ALA A 335 -31.08 40.17 14.95
C ALA A 335 -30.87 40.78 16.35
N ARG A 336 -31.95 40.90 17.14
CA ARG A 336 -31.94 41.60 18.44
C ARG A 336 -32.69 40.82 19.54
N GLY A 337 -31.91 40.19 20.42
CA GLY A 337 -32.37 39.35 21.54
C GLY A 337 -32.00 37.85 21.38
N PRO A 338 -32.10 37.04 22.45
CA PRO A 338 -31.72 35.63 22.44
C PRO A 338 -32.68 34.79 21.62
N LEU A 339 -32.23 34.27 20.47
CA LEU A 339 -33.03 33.40 19.60
C LEU A 339 -33.53 32.15 20.33
N LEU A 340 -32.73 31.61 21.25
CA LEU A 340 -33.00 30.41 22.06
C LEU A 340 -32.74 30.69 23.55
N GLU A 341 -33.79 30.85 24.37
CA GLU A 341 -33.61 31.08 25.81
C GLU A 341 -33.11 29.78 26.50
N LYS A 342 -33.83 28.65 26.35
CA LYS A 342 -33.45 27.44 27.10
C LYS A 342 -33.58 26.12 26.34
N VAL A 343 -32.44 25.48 26.12
CA VAL A 343 -32.30 24.13 25.52
C VAL A 343 -31.85 23.12 26.57
N ASN A 344 -32.65 22.07 26.79
CA ASN A 344 -32.32 20.95 27.67
C ASN A 344 -32.43 19.64 26.91
N ILE A 345 -31.33 18.87 26.79
CA ILE A 345 -31.33 17.57 26.11
C ILE A 345 -30.78 16.50 27.07
N GLY A 346 -31.50 15.40 27.26
CA GLY A 346 -31.04 14.32 28.14
C GLY A 346 -29.84 13.58 27.55
N GLN A 347 -30.01 13.02 26.35
CA GLN A 347 -28.94 12.30 25.64
C GLN A 347 -28.99 12.56 24.13
N ILE A 348 -27.82 12.69 23.52
CA ILE A 348 -27.62 12.75 22.06
C ILE A 348 -26.75 11.55 21.68
N ASN A 349 -27.17 10.79 20.69
CA ASN A 349 -26.38 9.74 20.07
C ASN A 349 -26.37 9.96 18.55
N VAL A 350 -25.19 10.11 17.97
CA VAL A 350 -24.94 10.07 16.53
C VAL A 350 -24.13 8.81 16.28
N ASN A 351 -24.68 7.86 15.52
CA ASN A 351 -24.08 6.57 15.21
C ASN A 351 -23.99 6.44 13.69
N ILE A 352 -22.80 6.42 13.12
CA ILE A 352 -22.59 6.42 11.67
C ILE A 352 -21.74 5.23 11.28
N ALA A 353 -22.20 4.47 10.28
CA ALA A 353 -21.51 3.33 9.70
C ALA A 353 -21.44 3.52 8.18
N HIS A 354 -20.26 3.77 7.62
CA HIS A 354 -20.08 3.99 6.19
C HIS A 354 -19.17 2.93 5.56
N ILE A 355 -19.56 2.50 4.36
CA ILE A 355 -18.64 2.02 3.33
C ILE A 355 -18.73 3.09 2.22
N GLY A 356 -17.69 3.91 2.07
CA GLY A 356 -17.72 5.02 1.10
C GLY A 356 -17.79 4.49 -0.33
N LEU A 357 -16.73 3.79 -0.74
CA LEU A 357 -16.61 3.16 -2.05
C LEU A 357 -16.10 1.72 -1.94
N LEU A 358 -16.83 0.78 -2.56
CA LEU A 358 -16.44 -0.62 -2.71
C LEU A 358 -16.26 -0.96 -4.19
N VAL A 359 -15.03 -1.26 -4.60
CA VAL A 359 -14.67 -1.60 -5.99
C VAL A 359 -14.11 -3.02 -6.02
N GLN A 360 -14.74 -3.93 -6.77
CA GLN A 360 -14.25 -5.32 -6.82
C GLN A 360 -14.46 -6.09 -8.13
N ASN A 361 -13.58 -7.05 -8.39
CA ASN A 361 -13.65 -7.95 -9.54
C ASN A 361 -13.65 -7.16 -10.87
N ILE A 362 -12.64 -6.32 -11.07
CA ILE A 362 -12.51 -5.48 -12.28
C ILE A 362 -11.27 -5.91 -13.08
N THR A 363 -11.34 -5.94 -14.42
CA THR A 363 -10.12 -6.23 -15.21
C THR A 363 -9.24 -4.99 -15.26
N THR A 364 -9.76 -3.87 -15.77
CA THR A 364 -9.01 -2.62 -15.91
C THR A 364 -9.81 -1.41 -15.42
N ILE A 365 -9.17 -0.55 -14.64
CA ILE A 365 -9.54 0.85 -14.45
C ILE A 365 -8.48 1.70 -15.18
N GLY A 366 -8.86 2.82 -15.79
CA GLY A 366 -7.91 3.79 -16.33
C GLY A 366 -7.14 4.54 -15.23
N GLU A 367 -6.72 5.75 -15.54
CA GLU A 367 -6.16 6.68 -14.55
C GLU A 367 -7.25 7.14 -13.57
N VAL A 368 -6.83 7.47 -12.34
CA VAL A 368 -7.69 8.01 -11.27
C VAL A 368 -7.09 9.32 -10.82
N ASN A 369 -7.67 10.44 -11.27
CA ASN A 369 -7.11 11.78 -11.09
C ASN A 369 -8.06 12.71 -10.32
N ASN A 370 -7.51 13.57 -9.46
CA ASN A 370 -8.24 14.67 -8.80
C ASN A 370 -9.45 14.17 -7.98
N ILE A 371 -9.19 13.38 -6.93
CA ILE A 371 -10.20 12.93 -5.97
C ILE A 371 -10.08 13.81 -4.72
N GLN A 372 -11.09 14.61 -4.41
CA GLN A 372 -11.09 15.49 -3.24
C GLN A 372 -11.40 14.69 -1.96
N SER A 373 -12.47 13.88 -1.97
CA SER A 373 -12.74 12.86 -0.96
C SER A 373 -13.48 11.65 -1.55
N ILE A 374 -13.58 10.57 -0.78
CA ILE A 374 -14.58 9.51 -0.99
C ILE A 374 -15.70 9.64 0.05
N ILE A 375 -15.34 9.92 1.30
CA ILE A 375 -16.27 10.37 2.35
C ILE A 375 -15.83 11.77 2.77
N ASP A 376 -16.69 12.77 2.59
CA ASP A 376 -16.68 14.02 3.34
C ASP A 376 -17.71 13.87 4.48
N GLN A 377 -17.36 14.31 5.68
CA GLN A 377 -18.26 14.24 6.82
C GLN A 377 -18.02 15.37 7.82
N THR A 378 -18.96 16.31 7.85
CA THR A 378 -18.98 17.45 8.77
C THR A 378 -20.06 17.27 9.85
N ILE A 379 -19.69 17.24 11.12
CA ILE A 379 -20.60 17.13 12.27
C ILE A 379 -20.44 18.35 13.18
N VAL A 380 -21.42 19.25 13.19
CA VAL A 380 -21.38 20.49 13.98
C VAL A 380 -22.49 20.51 15.03
N LEU A 381 -22.15 20.65 16.33
CA LEU A 381 -23.18 20.58 17.38
C LEU A 381 -23.87 21.93 17.65
N ILE A 382 -23.17 23.04 17.44
CA ILE A 382 -23.72 24.39 17.33
C ILE A 382 -22.91 25.09 16.22
N ASN A 383 -23.57 25.55 15.16
CA ASN A 383 -22.95 26.18 13.98
C ASN A 383 -23.41 27.63 13.80
N GLU A 384 -22.41 28.51 13.72
CA GLU A 384 -22.45 29.90 13.24
C GLU A 384 -23.44 30.85 13.92
N LEU A 385 -23.12 32.16 13.85
CA LEU A 385 -23.86 33.27 14.46
C LEU A 385 -23.61 34.52 13.58
N PRO A 386 -24.63 35.27 13.14
CA PRO A 386 -24.49 36.21 12.02
C PRO A 386 -24.01 37.62 12.38
N GLU A 387 -23.79 38.45 11.35
CA GLU A 387 -23.41 39.86 11.45
C GLU A 387 -24.34 40.72 12.35
N GLY A 388 -23.72 41.65 13.08
CA GLY A 388 -24.39 42.80 13.70
C GLY A 388 -25.27 42.53 14.93
N VAL A 389 -25.35 41.27 15.39
CA VAL A 389 -26.26 40.83 16.48
C VAL A 389 -26.02 41.58 17.79
N ARG A 390 -27.13 41.86 18.51
CA ARG A 390 -27.11 42.61 19.78
C ARG A 390 -27.84 41.85 20.89
N GLY A 391 -27.06 41.32 21.83
CA GLY A 391 -27.51 40.48 22.94
C GLY A 391 -26.94 39.05 22.88
N PRO A 392 -27.24 38.20 23.88
CA PRO A 392 -27.04 36.76 23.77
C PRO A 392 -27.83 36.17 22.61
N LEU A 393 -27.43 34.99 22.11
CA LEU A 393 -28.21 34.18 21.18
C LEU A 393 -28.75 32.90 21.84
N LEU A 394 -27.97 32.31 22.75
CA LEU A 394 -28.30 31.09 23.49
C LEU A 394 -28.09 31.31 25.00
N GLU A 395 -29.16 31.54 25.76
CA GLU A 395 -29.02 31.88 27.18
C GLU A 395 -28.54 30.65 27.98
N LYS A 396 -29.27 29.52 27.96
CA LYS A 396 -28.98 28.36 28.81
C LYS A 396 -29.09 27.02 28.08
N VAL A 397 -27.93 26.43 27.77
CA VAL A 397 -27.78 25.07 27.21
C VAL A 397 -27.43 24.07 28.32
N SER A 398 -28.10 22.93 28.34
CA SER A 398 -27.81 21.82 29.26
C SER A 398 -28.01 20.47 28.60
N ILE A 399 -26.93 19.72 28.40
CA ILE A 399 -26.94 18.39 27.76
C ILE A 399 -26.44 17.34 28.76
N GLY A 400 -27.18 16.26 28.97
CA GLY A 400 -26.76 15.19 29.89
C GLY A 400 -25.56 14.41 29.34
N GLN A 401 -25.71 13.82 28.16
CA GLN A 401 -24.64 13.06 27.50
C GLN A 401 -24.67 13.25 25.98
N ILE A 402 -23.49 13.37 25.38
CA ILE A 402 -23.26 13.37 23.93
C ILE A 402 -22.43 12.13 23.60
N ASN A 403 -22.88 11.34 22.63
CA ASN A 403 -22.11 10.24 22.05
C ASN A 403 -22.07 10.42 20.53
N VAL A 404 -20.88 10.49 19.96
CA VAL A 404 -20.61 10.40 18.53
C VAL A 404 -19.84 9.11 18.31
N ASN A 405 -20.40 8.16 17.58
CA ASN A 405 -19.82 6.85 17.31
C ASN A 405 -19.74 6.66 15.80
N ILE A 406 -18.54 6.60 15.24
CA ILE A 406 -18.32 6.56 13.79
C ILE A 406 -17.48 5.34 13.43
N ALA A 407 -17.94 4.57 12.45
CA ALA A 407 -17.27 3.40 11.91
C ALA A 407 -17.20 3.51 10.38
N HIS A 408 -16.02 3.79 9.83
CA HIS A 408 -15.84 3.95 8.37
C HIS A 408 -14.94 2.87 7.80
N ILE A 409 -15.31 2.38 6.62
CA ILE A 409 -14.38 1.88 5.61
C ILE A 409 -14.46 2.91 4.48
N GLY A 410 -13.41 3.73 4.29
CA GLY A 410 -13.42 4.80 3.29
C GLY A 410 -13.50 4.23 1.88
N LEU A 411 -12.44 3.52 1.50
CA LEU A 411 -12.32 2.87 0.19
C LEU A 411 -11.81 1.42 0.34
N LEU A 412 -12.53 0.48 -0.26
CA LEU A 412 -12.15 -0.93 -0.38
C LEU A 412 -12.02 -1.32 -1.85
N VAL A 413 -10.79 -1.59 -2.29
CA VAL A 413 -10.45 -1.99 -3.67
C VAL A 413 -9.90 -3.41 -3.67
N GLN A 414 -10.53 -4.34 -4.39
CA GLN A 414 -10.05 -5.72 -4.41
C GLN A 414 -10.27 -6.53 -5.69
N ASN A 415 -9.40 -7.50 -5.94
CA ASN A 415 -9.48 -8.42 -7.08
C ASN A 415 -9.47 -7.67 -8.43
N ILE A 416 -8.47 -6.81 -8.64
CA ILE A 416 -8.33 -6.00 -9.87
C ILE A 416 -7.10 -6.46 -10.65
N THR A 417 -7.17 -6.54 -11.99
CA THR A 417 -5.95 -6.86 -12.76
C THR A 417 -5.06 -5.63 -12.87
N THR A 418 -5.58 -4.52 -13.40
CA THR A 418 -4.82 -3.27 -13.58
C THR A 418 -5.62 -2.06 -13.12
N ILE A 419 -4.96 -1.18 -12.37
CA ILE A 419 -5.33 0.24 -12.22
C ILE A 419 -4.25 1.05 -12.95
N GLY A 420 -4.62 2.15 -13.59
CA GLY A 420 -3.67 3.10 -14.17
C GLY A 420 -2.88 3.87 -13.10
N GLU A 421 -2.45 5.07 -13.44
CA GLU A 421 -1.89 6.01 -12.46
C GLU A 421 -2.96 6.52 -11.49
N VAL A 422 -2.54 6.87 -10.28
CA VAL A 422 -3.39 7.42 -9.22
C VAL A 422 -2.80 8.76 -8.78
N ASN A 423 -3.36 9.86 -9.28
CA ASN A 423 -2.79 11.19 -9.15
C ASN A 423 -3.72 12.16 -8.39
N ASN A 424 -3.17 13.02 -7.55
CA ASN A 424 -3.88 14.12 -6.89
C ASN A 424 -5.09 13.64 -6.05
N ILE A 425 -4.81 12.84 -5.02
CA ILE A 425 -5.81 12.45 -4.01
C ILE A 425 -5.68 13.38 -2.82
N GLN A 426 -6.71 14.18 -2.52
CA GLN A 426 -6.68 15.07 -1.36
C GLN A 426 -7.05 14.32 -0.07
N SER A 427 -8.10 13.50 -0.09
CA SER A 427 -8.41 12.55 0.98
C SER A 427 -9.12 11.31 0.45
N ILE A 428 -9.21 10.26 1.26
CA ILE A 428 -10.23 9.20 1.09
C ILE A 428 -11.34 9.38 2.13
N ILE A 429 -10.98 9.70 3.37
CA ILE A 429 -11.91 10.19 4.40
C ILE A 429 -11.46 11.60 4.78
N ASP A 430 -12.29 12.60 4.54
CA ASP A 430 -12.29 13.87 5.27
C ASP A 430 -13.32 13.75 6.41
N GLN A 431 -13.00 14.29 7.58
CA GLN A 431 -13.88 14.24 8.73
C GLN A 431 -13.65 15.41 9.69
N THR A 432 -14.59 16.34 9.70
CA THR A 432 -14.60 17.51 10.58
C THR A 432 -15.69 17.38 11.66
N ILE A 433 -15.30 17.39 12.93
CA ILE A 433 -16.23 17.31 14.08
C ILE A 433 -16.06 18.54 14.96
N VAL A 434 -17.01 19.49 14.90
CA VAL A 434 -16.95 20.74 15.66
C VAL A 434 -18.08 20.84 16.69
N LEU A 435 -17.82 20.71 17.99
CA LEU A 435 -18.95 20.70 18.95
C LEU A 435 -19.50 22.10 19.25
N ILE A 436 -18.70 23.16 19.17
CA ILE A 436 -19.19 24.54 19.18
C ILE A 436 -18.36 25.32 18.16
N ASN A 437 -18.97 25.65 17.02
CA ASN A 437 -18.45 26.61 16.06
C ASN A 437 -19.16 27.95 16.31
N GLY A 438 -18.41 29.03 16.42
CA GLY A 438 -18.94 30.36 16.14
C GLY A 438 -18.09 30.98 15.05
N LEU A 439 -18.63 31.90 14.25
CA LEU A 439 -17.86 32.91 13.51
C LEU A 439 -18.78 34.05 13.05
N HIS A 440 -18.63 35.29 13.56
CA HIS A 440 -18.72 36.52 12.76
C HIS A 440 -18.22 37.78 13.51
N GLU A 441 -17.87 38.82 12.73
CA GLU A 441 -17.47 40.16 13.14
C GLU A 441 -18.60 41.04 13.75
N ASP A 442 -18.20 42.10 14.47
CA ASP A 442 -19.00 43.20 15.06
C ASP A 442 -20.17 42.83 16.01
N ALA A 443 -20.24 41.58 16.47
CA ALA A 443 -21.23 41.10 17.44
C ALA A 443 -21.08 41.75 18.85
N ARG A 444 -22.21 42.00 19.54
CA ARG A 444 -22.27 42.84 20.76
C ARG A 444 -23.08 42.21 21.91
N GLY A 445 -22.37 41.55 22.83
CA GLY A 445 -22.93 40.89 24.02
C GLY A 445 -22.40 39.46 24.20
N PRO A 446 -22.71 38.80 25.34
CA PRO A 446 -22.29 37.42 25.57
C PRO A 446 -23.16 36.43 24.80
N LEU A 447 -22.62 35.84 23.75
CA LEU A 447 -23.39 35.02 22.80
C LEU A 447 -24.01 33.77 23.46
N LEU A 448 -23.32 33.20 24.45
CA LEU A 448 -23.70 32.01 25.23
C LEU A 448 -23.44 32.23 26.73
N GLU A 449 -24.47 32.50 27.56
CA GLU A 449 -24.20 32.67 29.01
C GLU A 449 -23.69 31.37 29.64
N LYS A 450 -24.41 30.26 29.45
CA LYS A 450 -24.17 29.05 30.25
C LYS A 450 -24.34 27.72 29.50
N VAL A 451 -23.21 27.06 29.27
CA VAL A 451 -23.13 25.68 28.74
C VAL A 451 -22.83 24.69 29.87
N ASN A 452 -23.59 23.61 29.93
CA ASN A 452 -23.41 22.53 30.90
C ASN A 452 -23.54 21.19 30.16
N ILE A 453 -22.48 20.39 30.12
CA ILE A 453 -22.49 19.07 29.49
C ILE A 453 -22.05 18.03 30.53
N GLY A 454 -22.83 16.99 30.76
CA GLY A 454 -22.46 15.93 31.72
C GLY A 454 -21.28 15.11 31.22
N GLN A 455 -21.42 14.50 30.03
CA GLN A 455 -20.38 13.70 29.40
C GLN A 455 -20.36 13.87 27.88
N ILE A 456 -19.17 13.94 27.30
CA ILE A 456 -18.90 13.90 25.87
C ILE A 456 -18.12 12.62 25.58
N ASN A 457 -18.58 11.82 24.62
CA ASN A 457 -17.85 10.68 24.07
C ASN A 457 -17.79 10.81 22.55
N VAL A 458 -16.58 10.84 22.00
CA VAL A 458 -16.31 10.69 20.57
C VAL A 458 -15.55 9.37 20.41
N ASN A 459 -16.13 8.42 19.68
CA ASN A 459 -15.58 7.09 19.44
C ASN A 459 -15.49 6.88 17.94
N ILE A 460 -14.29 6.78 17.38
CA ILE A 460 -14.08 6.70 15.93
C ILE A 460 -13.24 5.47 15.60
N ALA A 461 -13.71 4.68 14.65
CA ALA A 461 -13.02 3.52 14.12
C ALA A 461 -12.96 3.61 12.59
N HIS A 462 -11.78 3.82 12.01
CA HIS A 462 -11.61 3.90 10.56
C HIS A 462 -10.69 2.81 10.03
N ILE A 463 -11.05 2.28 8.87
CA ILE A 463 -10.11 1.77 7.87
C ILE A 463 -10.18 2.78 6.72
N GLY A 464 -9.13 3.57 6.51
CA GLY A 464 -9.12 4.62 5.49
C GLY A 464 -9.19 4.00 4.08
N LEU A 465 -8.13 3.29 3.71
CA LEU A 465 -8.00 2.61 2.43
C LEU A 465 -7.52 1.16 2.62
N LEU A 466 -8.26 0.21 2.05
CA LEU A 466 -7.91 -1.21 1.98
C LEU A 466 -7.79 -1.64 0.50
N VAL A 467 -6.57 -1.98 0.07
CA VAL A 467 -6.24 -2.40 -1.29
C VAL A 467 -5.70 -3.82 -1.26
N GLN A 468 -6.35 -4.76 -1.99
CA GLN A 468 -5.88 -6.16 -1.98
C GLN A 468 -6.11 -6.98 -3.25
N ASN A 469 -5.23 -7.96 -3.48
CA ASN A 469 -5.31 -8.89 -4.60
C ASN A 469 -5.30 -8.17 -5.96
N ILE A 470 -4.29 -7.32 -6.19
CA ILE A 470 -4.15 -6.55 -7.44
C ILE A 470 -2.91 -7.02 -8.21
N THR A 471 -2.99 -7.12 -9.54
CA THR A 471 -1.79 -7.47 -10.32
C THR A 471 -0.89 -6.25 -10.47
N THR A 472 -1.41 -5.14 -11.01
CA THR A 472 -0.64 -3.91 -11.22
C THR A 472 -1.43 -2.68 -10.80
N ILE A 473 -0.78 -1.78 -10.06
CA ILE A 473 -1.12 -0.36 -9.95
C ILE A 473 -0.04 0.41 -10.71
N GLY A 474 -0.39 1.51 -11.39
CA GLY A 474 0.57 2.43 -11.98
C GLY A 474 1.36 3.22 -10.94
N GLU A 475 1.82 4.40 -11.33
CA GLU A 475 2.41 5.37 -10.40
C GLU A 475 1.34 5.93 -9.44
N ILE A 476 1.77 6.30 -8.25
CA ILE A 476 0.93 6.91 -7.22
C ILE A 476 1.57 8.26 -6.86
N ASN A 477 0.96 9.36 -7.32
CA ASN A 477 1.53 10.70 -7.20
C ASN A 477 0.59 11.66 -6.44
N ASN A 478 1.17 12.50 -5.57
CA ASN A 478 0.48 13.63 -4.94
C ASN A 478 -0.74 13.22 -4.07
N ILE A 479 -0.52 12.40 -3.05
CA ILE A 479 -1.52 12.16 -2.00
C ILE A 479 -1.34 13.19 -0.88
N GLN A 480 -2.38 13.95 -0.54
CA GLN A 480 -2.36 14.79 0.67
C GLN A 480 -2.61 13.89 1.89
N SER A 481 -3.78 13.25 2.00
CA SER A 481 -4.04 12.25 3.05
C SER A 481 -4.79 11.03 2.52
N ILE A 482 -4.86 9.96 3.34
CA ILE A 482 -5.88 8.92 3.20
C ILE A 482 -7.00 9.14 4.22
N ILE A 483 -6.64 9.49 5.46
CA ILE A 483 -7.55 10.00 6.47
C ILE A 483 -7.09 11.42 6.81
N ASP A 484 -7.92 12.42 6.53
CA ASP A 484 -7.92 13.69 7.26
C ASP A 484 -8.94 13.58 8.40
N GLN A 485 -8.64 14.18 9.54
CA GLN A 485 -9.54 14.18 10.69
C GLN A 485 -9.29 15.37 11.61
N THR A 486 -10.21 16.34 11.57
CA THR A 486 -10.22 17.52 12.44
C THR A 486 -11.31 17.42 13.50
N ILE A 487 -10.94 17.43 14.78
CA ILE A 487 -11.87 17.37 15.93
C ILE A 487 -11.70 18.60 16.81
N VAL A 488 -12.63 19.56 16.73
CA VAL A 488 -12.60 20.82 17.47
C VAL A 488 -13.76 20.90 18.47
N LEU A 489 -13.54 20.71 19.78
CA LEU A 489 -14.68 20.69 20.71
C LEU A 489 -15.24 22.10 21.00
N ILE A 490 -14.41 23.14 20.98
CA ILE A 490 -14.82 24.55 21.05
C ILE A 490 -13.88 25.36 20.16
N ASN A 491 -14.42 26.03 19.13
CA ASN A 491 -13.64 26.91 18.25
C ASN A 491 -13.61 28.37 18.75
N GLY A 492 -12.65 29.16 18.26
CA GLY A 492 -12.54 30.60 18.50
C GLY A 492 -13.51 31.42 17.65
N LEU A 493 -13.45 32.75 17.77
CA LEU A 493 -14.18 33.71 16.92
C LEU A 493 -13.22 34.50 16.00
N PRO A 494 -13.74 35.30 15.04
CA PRO A 494 -12.96 36.19 14.20
C PRO A 494 -12.92 37.60 14.84
N GLU A 495 -12.42 38.57 14.07
CA GLU A 495 -12.08 39.91 14.55
C GLU A 495 -13.28 40.75 15.02
N GLY A 496 -13.04 41.70 15.94
CA GLY A 496 -13.93 42.86 16.17
C GLY A 496 -15.05 42.70 17.22
N VAL A 497 -15.16 41.56 17.90
CA VAL A 497 -16.22 41.28 18.89
C VAL A 497 -16.14 42.16 20.15
N ARG A 498 -17.28 42.52 20.73
CA ARG A 498 -17.37 43.43 21.91
C ARG A 498 -18.17 42.84 23.08
N GLY A 499 -17.51 42.03 23.89
CA GLY A 499 -18.00 41.47 25.15
C GLY A 499 -17.33 40.14 25.51
N PRO A 500 -17.54 39.60 26.73
CA PRO A 500 -17.16 38.23 27.03
C PRO A 500 -18.08 37.27 26.28
N LEU A 501 -17.57 36.17 25.73
CA LEU A 501 -18.36 35.33 24.80
C LEU A 501 -19.16 34.24 25.49
N LEU A 502 -18.49 33.58 26.44
CA LEU A 502 -18.97 32.42 27.19
C LEU A 502 -18.68 32.66 28.68
N GLU A 503 -19.69 33.07 29.44
CA GLU A 503 -19.51 33.30 30.89
C GLU A 503 -19.14 31.98 31.59
N LYS A 504 -19.81 30.87 31.25
CA LYS A 504 -19.58 29.62 31.97
C LYS A 504 -19.76 28.33 31.17
N VAL A 505 -18.63 27.67 30.90
CA VAL A 505 -18.57 26.28 30.41
C VAL A 505 -18.32 25.32 31.58
N ASN A 506 -19.13 24.27 31.68
CA ASN A 506 -18.96 23.19 32.65
C ASN A 506 -19.11 21.85 31.94
N ILE A 507 -18.06 21.05 31.90
CA ILE A 507 -18.08 19.70 31.29
C ILE A 507 -17.68 18.69 32.37
N GLY A 508 -18.50 17.67 32.61
CA GLY A 508 -18.17 16.62 33.59
C GLY A 508 -17.00 15.76 33.13
N GLN A 509 -17.14 15.13 31.96
CA GLN A 509 -16.11 14.27 31.38
C GLN A 509 -16.07 14.40 29.85
N ILE A 510 -14.87 14.42 29.29
CA ILE A 510 -14.58 14.31 27.85
C ILE A 510 -13.83 13.01 27.62
N ASN A 511 -14.30 12.19 26.66
CA ASN A 511 -13.60 11.03 26.16
C ASN A 511 -13.51 11.12 24.63
N VAL A 512 -12.30 11.09 24.09
CA VAL A 512 -12.03 10.92 22.67
C VAL A 512 -11.29 9.59 22.51
N ASN A 513 -11.87 8.65 21.80
CA ASN A 513 -11.34 7.31 21.56
C ASN A 513 -11.24 7.09 20.06
N ILE A 514 -10.04 6.96 19.51
CA ILE A 514 -9.83 6.85 18.06
C ILE A 514 -9.01 5.59 17.77
N ALA A 515 -9.48 4.78 16.82
CA ALA A 515 -8.80 3.60 16.32
C ALA A 515 -8.73 3.69 14.79
N HIS A 516 -7.53 3.86 14.24
CA HIS A 516 -7.33 3.99 12.79
C HIS A 516 -6.43 2.88 12.26
N ILE A 517 -6.81 2.33 11.10
CA ILE A 517 -5.89 1.74 10.14
C ILE A 517 -5.92 2.67 8.94
N GLY A 518 -4.84 3.44 8.71
CA GLY A 518 -4.80 4.45 7.65
C GLY A 518 -4.87 3.79 6.28
N LEU A 519 -3.80 3.06 5.92
CA LEU A 519 -3.67 2.34 4.66
C LEU A 519 -3.22 0.88 4.90
N LEU A 520 -3.99 -0.07 4.36
CA LEU A 520 -3.67 -1.50 4.33
C LEU A 520 -3.57 -1.98 2.88
N VAL A 521 -2.36 -2.35 2.46
CA VAL A 521 -2.04 -2.82 1.11
C VAL A 521 -1.54 -4.25 1.17
N GLN A 522 -2.18 -5.19 0.45
CA GLN A 522 -1.72 -6.59 0.48
C GLN A 522 -1.94 -7.42 -0.78
N ASN A 523 -1.07 -8.41 -1.00
CA ASN A 523 -1.15 -9.36 -2.13
C ASN A 523 -1.14 -8.63 -3.48
N ILE A 524 -0.14 -7.79 -3.73
CA ILE A 524 0.01 -7.04 -4.99
C ILE A 524 1.23 -7.54 -5.75
N THR A 525 1.14 -7.68 -7.08
CA THR A 525 2.35 -8.07 -7.85
C THR A 525 3.26 -6.85 -8.03
N THR A 526 2.76 -5.77 -8.63
CA THR A 526 3.53 -4.55 -8.89
C THR A 526 2.76 -3.30 -8.47
N ILE A 527 3.44 -2.40 -7.77
CA ILE A 527 3.11 -0.97 -7.68
C ILE A 527 4.20 -0.21 -8.46
N GLY A 528 3.84 0.87 -9.16
CA GLY A 528 4.80 1.79 -9.78
C GLY A 528 5.61 2.59 -8.76
N GLU A 529 6.06 3.77 -9.17
CA GLU A 529 6.64 4.75 -8.24
C GLU A 529 5.57 5.29 -7.28
N VAL A 530 6.01 5.72 -6.10
CA VAL A 530 5.17 6.29 -5.05
C VAL A 530 5.77 7.62 -4.64
N ASN A 531 5.23 8.72 -5.18
CA ASN A 531 5.82 10.05 -5.11
C ASN A 531 4.89 11.05 -4.39
N ASN A 532 5.46 11.91 -3.54
CA ASN A 532 4.79 13.07 -2.93
C ASN A 532 3.56 12.69 -2.07
N ILE A 533 3.78 11.96 -0.98
CA ILE A 533 2.76 11.72 0.05
C ILE A 533 2.96 12.74 1.18
N GLN A 534 1.95 13.55 1.50
CA GLN A 534 2.00 14.41 2.70
C GLN A 534 1.77 13.57 3.96
N SER A 535 0.64 12.86 4.06
CA SER A 535 0.36 11.91 5.14
C SER A 535 -0.41 10.68 4.64
N ILE A 536 -0.50 9.65 5.49
CA ILE A 536 -1.54 8.61 5.35
C ILE A 536 -2.65 8.86 6.37
N ILE A 537 -2.29 9.23 7.59
CA ILE A 537 -3.20 9.79 8.59
C ILE A 537 -2.73 11.20 8.90
N ASP A 538 -3.54 12.21 8.61
CA ASP A 538 -3.53 13.49 9.32
C ASP A 538 -4.57 13.42 10.45
N GLN A 539 -4.30 14.08 11.57
CA GLN A 539 -5.21 14.12 12.70
C GLN A 539 -4.96 15.33 13.59
N THR A 540 -5.84 16.31 13.49
CA THR A 540 -5.84 17.51 14.34
C THR A 540 -6.96 17.44 15.38
N ILE A 541 -6.60 17.42 16.67
CA ILE A 541 -7.55 17.36 17.80
C ILE A 541 -7.35 18.58 18.70
N VAL A 542 -8.28 19.55 18.62
CA VAL A 542 -8.24 20.79 19.40
C VAL A 542 -9.42 20.87 20.36
N LEU A 543 -9.22 20.64 21.66
CA LEU A 543 -10.38 20.61 22.58
C LEU A 543 -10.92 22.02 22.88
N ILE A 544 -10.06 23.05 22.90
CA ILE A 544 -10.45 24.46 22.97
C ILE A 544 -9.47 25.27 22.11
N ASN A 545 -9.97 25.96 21.09
CA ASN A 545 -9.20 26.88 20.24
C ASN A 545 -9.44 28.35 20.66
N GLY A 546 -8.52 29.25 20.30
CA GLY A 546 -8.61 30.68 20.63
C GLY A 546 -7.97 31.56 19.57
N LEU A 547 -8.79 32.31 18.83
CA LEU A 547 -8.45 33.22 17.72
C LEU A 547 -9.28 34.54 17.88
N PRO A 548 -9.09 35.58 17.03
CA PRO A 548 -8.25 36.76 17.31
C PRO A 548 -9.00 37.99 17.86
N GLU A 549 -8.29 39.12 17.98
CA GLU A 549 -8.76 40.51 18.15
C GLU A 549 -10.11 40.77 18.87
N SER A 550 -10.16 40.47 20.18
CA SER A 550 -11.11 41.12 21.10
C SER A 550 -10.63 42.52 21.46
N ASP A 551 -11.41 43.56 21.08
CA ASP A 551 -11.11 44.95 21.43
C ASP A 551 -11.49 45.26 22.90
N ARG A 552 -12.45 44.52 23.49
CA ARG A 552 -13.04 44.80 24.83
C ARG A 552 -13.64 43.59 25.58
N GLY A 553 -12.80 42.74 26.19
CA GLY A 553 -13.21 41.81 27.27
C GLY A 553 -12.69 40.38 27.14
N PRO A 554 -12.82 39.56 28.21
CA PRO A 554 -12.32 38.18 28.21
C PRO A 554 -13.27 37.23 27.49
N LEU A 555 -12.79 36.57 26.43
CA LEU A 555 -13.58 35.65 25.59
C LEU A 555 -14.27 34.54 26.40
N LEU A 556 -13.61 34.01 27.43
CA LEU A 556 -14.14 32.99 28.33
C LEU A 556 -13.93 33.42 29.79
N GLU A 557 -15.00 33.67 30.55
CA GLU A 557 -14.84 33.97 31.98
C GLU A 557 -14.42 32.69 32.74
N LYS A 558 -15.15 31.58 32.57
CA LYS A 558 -14.90 30.38 33.38
C LYS A 558 -15.14 29.04 32.69
N VAL A 559 -14.06 28.26 32.57
CA VAL A 559 -14.05 26.86 32.10
C VAL A 559 -13.79 25.91 33.27
N ASN A 560 -14.64 24.90 33.43
CA ASN A 560 -14.45 23.84 34.42
C ASN A 560 -14.66 22.48 33.74
N ILE A 561 -13.63 21.63 33.74
CA ILE A 561 -13.68 20.28 33.18
C ILE A 561 -13.32 19.27 34.28
N GLY A 562 -14.16 18.27 34.52
CA GLY A 562 -13.87 17.24 35.53
C GLY A 562 -12.72 16.33 35.09
N GLN A 563 -12.88 15.65 33.96
CA GLN A 563 -11.86 14.75 33.41
C GLN A 563 -11.79 14.84 31.88
N ILE A 564 -10.58 14.80 31.34
CA ILE A 564 -10.29 14.64 29.91
C ILE A 564 -9.57 13.31 29.72
N ASN A 565 -10.05 12.49 28.79
CA ASN A 565 -9.37 11.30 28.31
C ASN A 565 -9.26 11.35 26.78
N VAL A 566 -8.04 11.27 26.26
CA VAL A 566 -7.77 11.08 24.82
C VAL A 566 -7.05 9.75 24.69
N ASN A 567 -7.63 8.80 23.97
CA ASN A 567 -7.10 7.46 23.74
C ASN A 567 -7.02 7.22 22.23
N ILE A 568 -5.82 7.06 21.68
CA ILE A 568 -5.61 6.94 20.24
C ILE A 568 -4.77 5.70 19.95
N ALA A 569 -5.24 4.88 19.01
CA ALA A 569 -4.57 3.70 18.51
C ALA A 569 -4.50 3.77 16.98
N HIS A 570 -3.30 3.93 16.41
CA HIS A 570 -3.11 3.97 14.95
C HIS A 570 -2.22 2.83 14.47
N ILE A 571 -2.58 2.28 13.32
CA ILE A 571 -1.67 1.64 12.38
C ILE A 571 -1.66 2.55 11.14
N GLY A 572 -0.57 3.26 10.90
CA GLY A 572 -0.48 4.23 9.80
C GLY A 572 -0.54 3.54 8.45
N LEU A 573 0.54 2.81 8.13
CA LEU A 573 0.69 2.06 6.88
C LEU A 573 1.10 0.61 7.16
N LEU A 574 0.30 -0.34 6.69
CA LEU A 574 0.58 -1.78 6.69
C LEU A 574 0.65 -2.30 5.26
N VAL A 575 1.84 -2.74 4.84
CA VAL A 575 2.13 -3.25 3.48
C VAL A 575 2.64 -4.68 3.59
N GLN A 576 1.97 -5.64 2.94
CA GLN A 576 2.42 -7.04 2.99
C GLN A 576 2.19 -7.88 1.73
N ASN A 577 3.09 -8.85 1.50
CA ASN A 577 3.02 -9.78 0.37
C ASN A 577 3.01 -9.06 -0.99
N ILE A 578 4.03 -8.24 -1.25
CA ILE A 578 4.18 -7.51 -2.54
C ILE A 578 5.40 -8.05 -3.30
N THR A 579 5.30 -8.23 -4.61
CA THR A 579 6.49 -8.64 -5.39
C THR A 579 7.41 -7.45 -5.61
N THR A 580 6.92 -6.38 -6.23
CA THR A 580 7.71 -5.17 -6.51
C THR A 580 6.95 -3.90 -6.15
N ILE A 581 7.64 -2.98 -5.48
CA ILE A 581 7.30 -1.54 -5.45
C ILE A 581 8.41 -0.81 -6.23
N GLY A 582 8.06 0.25 -6.96
CA GLY A 582 9.03 1.15 -7.58
C GLY A 582 9.83 1.97 -6.56
N GLU A 583 10.30 3.15 -6.99
CA GLU A 583 10.88 4.12 -6.07
C GLU A 583 9.83 4.71 -5.13
N ILE A 584 10.26 5.12 -3.93
CA ILE A 584 9.41 5.78 -2.94
C ILE A 584 10.07 7.12 -2.62
N ASN A 585 9.51 8.21 -3.15
CA ASN A 585 10.11 9.53 -3.08
C ASN A 585 9.18 10.54 -2.36
N ASN A 586 9.77 11.39 -1.51
CA ASN A 586 9.12 12.56 -0.90
C ASN A 586 7.88 12.20 -0.04
N ILE A 587 8.10 11.48 1.06
CA ILE A 587 7.07 11.26 2.10
C ILE A 587 7.30 12.28 3.23
N GLN A 588 6.31 13.14 3.53
CA GLN A 588 6.39 14.03 4.68
C GLN A 588 6.13 13.26 5.99
N SER A 589 5.00 12.56 6.10
CA SER A 589 4.69 11.65 7.20
C SER A 589 3.95 10.40 6.73
N ILE A 590 3.86 9.37 7.58
CA ILE A 590 2.84 8.32 7.47
C ILE A 590 1.72 8.60 8.47
N ILE A 591 2.09 8.97 9.70
CA ILE A 591 1.17 9.56 10.67
C ILE A 591 1.66 10.99 10.95
N ASP A 592 0.84 11.99 10.67
CA ASP A 592 0.85 13.26 11.37
C ASP A 592 -0.20 13.20 12.49
N GLN A 593 0.05 13.91 13.59
CA GLN A 593 -0.88 14.00 14.70
C GLN A 593 -0.60 15.25 15.53
N THR A 594 -1.52 16.22 15.47
CA THR A 594 -1.51 17.42 16.30
C THR A 594 -2.64 17.38 17.32
N ILE A 595 -2.29 17.31 18.62
CA ILE A 595 -3.24 17.29 19.74
C ILE A 595 -3.03 18.54 20.60
N VAL A 596 -3.96 19.48 20.56
CA VAL A 596 -3.92 20.73 21.34
C VAL A 596 -5.10 20.80 22.30
N LEU A 597 -4.89 20.53 23.59
CA LEU A 597 -6.04 20.50 24.53
C LEU A 597 -6.58 21.91 24.83
N ILE A 598 -5.71 22.92 24.88
CA ILE A 598 -6.08 24.35 24.90
C ILE A 598 -5.08 25.11 24.02
N ASN A 599 -5.54 25.75 22.96
CA ASN A 599 -4.73 26.66 22.16
C ASN A 599 -4.81 28.09 22.71
N GLY A 600 -3.74 28.85 22.53
CA GLY A 600 -3.63 30.24 22.97
C GLY A 600 -3.44 31.18 21.78
N LEU A 601 -3.86 32.43 21.95
CA LEU A 601 -4.03 33.42 20.89
C LEU A 601 -2.80 33.65 19.98
N PRO A 602 -3.04 34.09 18.72
CA PRO A 602 -2.01 34.59 17.82
C PRO A 602 -1.62 36.04 18.19
N GLU A 603 -0.78 36.65 17.34
CA GLU A 603 -0.20 38.00 17.50
C GLU A 603 -1.26 39.13 17.58
N GLY A 604 -0.88 40.30 18.10
CA GLY A 604 -1.69 41.55 18.09
C GLY A 604 -2.72 41.82 19.22
N VAL A 605 -3.07 40.87 20.09
CA VAL A 605 -4.30 40.96 20.92
C VAL A 605 -4.25 41.93 22.12
N ARG A 606 -5.39 42.59 22.42
CA ARG A 606 -5.54 43.66 23.43
C ARG A 606 -6.43 43.31 24.64
N GLY A 607 -6.23 42.17 25.29
CA GLY A 607 -7.00 41.84 26.51
C GLY A 607 -6.56 40.60 27.28
N GLN A 608 -7.32 40.28 28.33
CA GLN A 608 -7.28 38.97 28.98
C GLN A 608 -8.06 37.97 28.12
N LEU A 609 -7.63 36.70 28.03
CA LEU A 609 -8.33 35.65 27.29
C LEU A 609 -9.30 34.87 28.19
N LEU A 610 -8.78 34.43 29.36
CA LEU A 610 -9.42 33.45 30.24
C LEU A 610 -9.20 33.82 31.72
N GLU A 611 -10.26 34.14 32.46
CA GLU A 611 -10.11 34.45 33.90
C GLU A 611 -9.79 33.19 34.71
N LYS A 612 -10.51 32.09 34.46
CA LYS A 612 -10.31 30.85 35.23
C LYS A 612 -10.57 29.55 34.47
N VAL A 613 -9.49 28.76 34.30
CA VAL A 613 -9.51 27.36 33.86
C VAL A 613 -9.32 26.44 35.07
N ASN A 614 -10.18 25.42 35.22
CA ASN A 614 -10.01 24.35 36.21
C ASN A 614 -10.21 22.99 35.53
N ILE A 615 -9.20 22.12 35.57
CA ILE A 615 -9.28 20.75 35.06
C ILE A 615 -8.95 19.78 36.20
N GLY A 616 -9.82 18.80 36.46
CA GLY A 616 -9.57 17.79 37.50
C GLY A 616 -8.44 16.83 37.10
N GLN A 617 -8.62 16.11 35.99
CA GLN A 617 -7.64 15.16 35.49
C GLN A 617 -7.53 15.19 33.96
N ILE A 618 -6.32 15.08 33.43
CA ILE A 618 -6.00 14.88 32.02
C ILE A 618 -5.33 13.52 31.87
N ASN A 619 -5.82 12.68 30.96
CA ASN A 619 -5.16 11.46 30.52
C ASN A 619 -5.03 11.47 28.99
N VAL A 620 -3.81 11.35 28.47
CA VAL A 620 -3.54 11.15 27.05
C VAL A 620 -2.83 9.80 26.90
N ASN A 621 -3.41 8.89 26.13
CA ASN A 621 -2.88 7.55 25.88
C ASN A 621 -2.77 7.35 24.36
N ILE A 622 -1.56 7.23 23.82
CA ILE A 622 -1.31 7.10 22.38
C ILE A 622 -0.53 5.82 22.11
N ALA A 623 -1.02 5.01 21.18
CA ALA A 623 -0.40 3.78 20.71
C ALA A 623 -0.30 3.82 19.18
N HIS A 624 0.91 3.94 18.63
CA HIS A 624 1.12 4.01 17.19
C HIS A 624 2.00 2.87 16.68
N ILE A 625 1.62 2.31 15.53
CA ILE A 625 2.50 1.57 14.64
C ILE A 625 2.57 2.40 13.36
N GLY A 626 3.71 3.05 13.11
CA GLY A 626 3.86 3.99 11.99
C GLY A 626 3.83 3.26 10.65
N LEU A 627 4.92 2.55 10.35
CA LEU A 627 5.10 1.78 9.12
C LEU A 627 5.45 0.32 9.43
N LEU A 628 4.62 -0.60 8.93
CA LEU A 628 4.79 -2.05 9.04
C LEU A 628 4.86 -2.68 7.64
N VAL A 629 6.04 -3.18 7.26
CA VAL A 629 6.32 -3.71 5.91
C VAL A 629 6.80 -5.16 6.02
N GLN A 630 6.10 -6.10 5.36
CA GLN A 630 6.40 -7.53 5.46
C GLN A 630 6.34 -8.27 4.12
N ASN A 631 7.23 -9.25 3.94
CA ASN A 631 7.21 -10.20 2.81
C ASN A 631 7.22 -9.49 1.43
N ILE A 632 8.21 -8.63 1.20
CA ILE A 632 8.38 -7.93 -0.09
C ILE A 632 9.60 -8.47 -0.83
N THR A 633 9.48 -8.72 -2.14
CA THR A 633 10.65 -9.20 -2.91
C THR A 633 11.59 -8.03 -3.22
N THR A 634 11.08 -6.97 -3.85
CA THR A 634 11.88 -5.79 -4.22
C THR A 634 11.14 -4.49 -3.86
N ILE A 635 11.87 -3.55 -3.26
CA ILE A 635 11.55 -2.12 -3.23
C ILE A 635 12.65 -1.39 -4.02
N GLY A 636 12.30 -0.32 -4.75
CA GLY A 636 13.28 0.57 -5.39
C GLY A 636 14.09 1.38 -4.38
N GLU A 637 14.56 2.55 -4.81
CA GLU A 637 15.14 3.54 -3.90
C GLU A 637 14.07 4.12 -2.97
N VAL A 638 14.50 4.55 -1.78
CA VAL A 638 13.63 5.19 -0.78
C VAL A 638 14.26 6.53 -0.38
N ASN A 639 13.76 7.61 -0.96
CA ASN A 639 14.37 8.92 -0.92
C ASN A 639 13.46 9.95 -0.24
N ASN A 640 14.04 10.83 0.59
CA ASN A 640 13.39 12.01 1.17
C ASN A 640 12.15 11.66 2.03
N ILE A 641 12.36 10.94 3.14
CA ILE A 641 11.32 10.73 4.16
C ILE A 641 11.56 11.73 5.31
N GLN A 642 10.65 12.66 5.53
CA GLN A 642 10.79 13.63 6.63
C GLN A 642 10.48 12.97 7.98
N SER A 643 9.37 12.24 8.08
CA SER A 643 9.02 11.42 9.25
C SER A 643 8.25 10.16 8.84
N ILE A 644 8.23 9.15 9.72
CA ILE A 644 7.23 8.07 9.66
C ILE A 644 6.10 8.35 10.66
N ILE A 645 6.43 8.88 11.84
CA ILE A 645 5.44 9.39 12.80
C ILE A 645 5.87 10.77 13.25
N ASP A 646 5.21 11.83 12.77
CA ASP A 646 5.20 13.10 13.49
C ASP A 646 4.16 13.02 14.62
N SER A 647 4.37 13.77 15.68
CA SER A 647 3.45 13.82 16.81
C SER A 647 3.66 15.08 17.64
N THR A 648 2.77 16.07 17.48
CA THR A 648 2.78 17.30 18.29
C THR A 648 1.66 17.27 19.34
N ILE A 649 2.02 17.27 20.61
CA ILE A 649 1.10 17.16 21.75
C ILE A 649 1.27 18.37 22.66
N VAL A 650 0.35 19.33 22.59
CA VAL A 650 0.37 20.57 23.36
C VAL A 650 -0.81 20.60 24.33
N LEU A 651 -0.56 20.45 25.64
CA LEU A 651 -1.67 20.46 26.60
C LEU A 651 -2.22 21.88 26.84
N ILE A 652 -1.34 22.89 26.88
CA ILE A 652 -1.71 24.31 26.85
C ILE A 652 -0.70 25.08 25.99
N ASN A 653 -1.17 25.75 24.95
CA ASN A 653 -0.42 26.76 24.22
C ASN A 653 -0.75 28.17 24.76
N ALA A 654 0.21 29.10 24.74
CA ALA A 654 0.01 30.49 25.15
C ALA A 654 1.08 31.37 24.49
N LEU A 655 0.97 31.57 23.18
CA LEU A 655 1.91 32.36 22.38
C LEU A 655 1.79 33.88 22.70
N PRO A 656 2.81 34.68 22.37
CA PRO A 656 3.00 35.98 23.02
C PRO A 656 2.91 37.19 22.08
N GLU A 657 1.85 37.97 22.19
CA GLU A 657 1.91 39.42 21.95
C GLU A 657 0.77 40.12 22.73
N SER A 658 1.11 40.89 23.76
CA SER A 658 0.15 41.64 24.57
C SER A 658 0.76 42.90 25.16
N ASP A 659 0.16 44.04 24.85
CA ASP A 659 0.50 45.34 25.45
C ASP A 659 -0.17 45.56 26.81
N ARG A 660 -1.15 44.72 27.22
CA ARG A 660 -2.06 45.02 28.35
C ARG A 660 -2.51 43.80 29.17
N GLY A 661 -1.55 43.14 29.83
CA GLY A 661 -1.81 42.26 30.97
C GLY A 661 -1.76 40.75 30.67
N PRO A 662 -1.98 39.91 31.70
CA PRO A 662 -1.87 38.45 31.59
C PRO A 662 -3.01 37.88 30.74
N LEU A 663 -2.68 36.94 29.85
CA LEU A 663 -3.65 36.24 29.00
C LEU A 663 -4.51 35.26 29.82
N LEU A 664 -3.90 34.56 30.79
CA LEU A 664 -4.55 33.60 31.69
C LEU A 664 -4.29 33.99 33.15
N GLU A 665 -5.35 34.35 33.90
CA GLU A 665 -5.18 34.77 35.29
C GLU A 665 -5.02 33.58 36.25
N LYS A 666 -5.82 32.52 36.08
CA LYS A 666 -5.82 31.33 36.96
C LYS A 666 -5.99 30.02 36.19
N VAL A 667 -4.96 29.18 36.16
CA VAL A 667 -5.01 27.81 35.61
C VAL A 667 -4.75 26.80 36.73
N ASN A 668 -5.72 25.91 36.99
CA ASN A 668 -5.60 24.85 37.98
C ASN A 668 -5.80 23.49 37.32
N ILE A 669 -4.80 22.60 37.41
CA ILE A 669 -4.88 21.22 36.93
C ILE A 669 -4.58 20.27 38.10
N GLY A 670 -5.47 19.32 38.39
CA GLY A 670 -5.27 18.35 39.45
C GLY A 670 -4.16 17.34 39.12
N GLN A 671 -4.37 16.54 38.08
CA GLN A 671 -3.42 15.53 37.62
C GLN A 671 -3.30 15.48 36.10
N ILE A 672 -2.08 15.30 35.60
CA ILE A 672 -1.77 15.03 34.19
C ILE A 672 -1.10 13.66 34.10
N ASN A 673 -1.63 12.78 33.24
CA ASN A 673 -0.98 11.54 32.84
C ASN A 673 -0.86 11.50 31.31
N VAL A 674 0.35 11.29 30.80
CA VAL A 674 0.60 11.09 29.36
C VAL A 674 1.33 9.75 29.21
N ASN A 675 0.72 8.79 28.51
CA ASN A 675 1.29 7.48 28.24
C ASN A 675 1.39 7.30 26.73
N ILE A 676 2.59 7.05 26.19
CA ILE A 676 2.80 6.93 24.75
C ILE A 676 3.64 5.70 24.43
N ALA A 677 3.18 4.86 23.49
CA ALA A 677 3.85 3.65 23.03
C ALA A 677 3.91 3.63 21.50
N HIS A 678 5.07 3.86 20.88
CA HIS A 678 5.20 3.78 19.41
C HIS A 678 6.14 2.65 18.98
N ILE A 679 5.77 2.00 17.88
CA ILE A 679 6.67 1.30 16.97
C ILE A 679 6.78 2.17 15.72
N GLY A 680 7.96 2.75 15.46
CA GLY A 680 8.17 3.66 14.33
C GLY A 680 8.15 2.91 13.00
N LEU A 681 9.24 2.19 12.73
CA LEU A 681 9.43 1.39 11.53
C LEU A 681 9.72 -0.08 11.87
N LEU A 682 8.88 -0.99 11.37
CA LEU A 682 9.02 -2.44 11.52
C LEU A 682 9.05 -3.10 10.14
N VAL A 683 10.22 -3.62 9.74
CA VAL A 683 10.47 -4.18 8.40
C VAL A 683 10.93 -5.63 8.53
N GLN A 684 10.24 -6.55 7.85
CA GLN A 684 10.53 -7.99 7.94
C GLN A 684 10.46 -8.71 6.58
N ASN A 685 11.37 -9.67 6.37
CA ASN A 685 11.36 -10.57 5.22
C ASN A 685 11.39 -9.83 3.86
N ILE A 686 12.38 -8.96 3.66
CA ILE A 686 12.61 -8.29 2.37
C ILE A 686 13.80 -8.94 1.65
N THR A 687 13.66 -9.24 0.36
CA THR A 687 14.79 -9.80 -0.41
C THR A 687 15.76 -8.69 -0.80
N THR A 688 15.27 -7.62 -1.43
CA THR A 688 16.08 -6.46 -1.84
C THR A 688 15.33 -5.16 -1.59
N ILE A 689 16.04 -4.17 -1.07
CA ILE A 689 15.67 -2.74 -1.08
C ILE A 689 16.82 -1.96 -1.72
N GLY A 690 16.51 -0.89 -2.45
CA GLY A 690 17.50 0.00 -3.06
C GLY A 690 18.28 0.82 -2.04
N GLU A 691 18.83 1.95 -2.50
CA GLU A 691 19.41 2.94 -1.59
C GLU A 691 18.32 3.58 -0.72
N ILE A 692 18.70 4.00 0.49
CA ILE A 692 17.83 4.71 1.43
C ILE A 692 18.49 6.04 1.74
N ASN A 693 17.98 7.13 1.16
CA ASN A 693 18.60 8.45 1.22
C ASN A 693 17.69 9.48 1.91
N ASN A 694 18.27 10.33 2.75
CA ASN A 694 17.62 11.50 3.34
C ASN A 694 16.37 11.15 4.19
N ILE A 695 16.55 10.37 5.26
CA ILE A 695 15.50 10.21 6.29
C ILE A 695 15.77 11.22 7.42
N GLN A 696 14.93 12.24 7.58
CA GLN A 696 15.10 13.22 8.65
C GLN A 696 14.80 12.60 10.02
N SER A 697 13.67 11.92 10.18
CA SER A 697 13.32 11.17 11.38
C SER A 697 12.50 9.92 11.07
N ILE A 698 12.46 8.96 12.01
CA ILE A 698 11.49 7.85 11.99
C ILE A 698 10.37 8.08 13.02
N ILE A 699 10.67 8.75 14.13
CA ILE A 699 9.67 9.32 15.05
C ILE A 699 10.12 10.75 15.33
N ASP A 700 9.42 11.74 14.80
CA ASP A 700 9.49 13.09 15.34
C ASP A 700 8.44 13.25 16.45
N ARG A 701 8.75 14.07 17.45
CA ARG A 701 7.80 14.39 18.51
C ARG A 701 8.13 15.67 19.23
N THR A 702 7.13 16.54 19.27
CA THR A 702 7.07 17.66 20.21
C THR A 702 6.00 17.41 21.28
N ILE A 703 6.39 17.27 22.55
CA ILE A 703 5.47 17.29 23.70
C ILE A 703 5.65 18.59 24.46
N VAL A 704 4.60 19.42 24.53
CA VAL A 704 4.59 20.66 25.31
C VAL A 704 3.49 20.59 26.37
N LEU A 705 3.83 20.63 27.66
CA LEU A 705 2.79 20.63 28.70
C LEU A 705 2.20 22.03 28.88
N ILE A 706 3.04 23.06 28.95
CA ILE A 706 2.63 24.48 28.89
C ILE A 706 3.67 25.29 28.10
N ASN A 707 3.24 25.87 26.98
CA ASN A 707 4.01 26.88 26.25
C ASN A 707 3.77 28.29 26.83
N GLY A 708 4.68 29.22 26.56
CA GLY A 708 4.53 30.64 26.91
C GLY A 708 5.82 31.29 27.39
N LEU A 709 6.52 31.95 26.47
CA LEU A 709 7.71 32.76 26.76
C LEU A 709 7.31 34.25 26.79
N PRO A 710 7.51 34.98 27.90
CA PRO A 710 7.36 36.44 27.91
C PRO A 710 8.59 37.12 27.28
N GLU A 711 8.39 38.25 26.61
CA GLU A 711 9.49 39.16 26.30
C GLU A 711 10.11 39.75 27.59
N PRO A 712 11.42 40.09 27.61
CA PRO A 712 12.09 40.58 28.81
C PRO A 712 11.47 41.85 29.44
N ASP A 713 10.85 42.70 28.61
CA ASP A 713 10.35 44.03 29.01
C ASP A 713 8.80 44.09 29.17
N ARG A 714 8.07 42.97 29.03
CA ARG A 714 6.61 42.90 29.19
C ARG A 714 6.20 42.01 30.38
N GLY A 715 4.97 42.21 30.88
CA GLY A 715 4.45 41.53 32.06
C GLY A 715 4.22 40.02 31.86
N PRO A 716 4.10 39.23 32.95
CA PRO A 716 3.92 37.78 32.85
C PRO A 716 2.59 37.42 32.17
N LEU A 717 2.67 36.59 31.13
CA LEU A 717 1.52 36.11 30.34
C LEU A 717 0.55 35.22 31.14
N LEU A 718 1.07 34.55 32.18
CA LEU A 718 0.35 33.64 33.07
C LEU A 718 0.52 34.15 34.51
N GLU A 719 -0.57 34.51 35.20
CA GLU A 719 -0.43 35.08 36.56
C GLU A 719 -0.36 34.00 37.66
N LYS A 720 -1.22 32.95 37.59
CA LYS A 720 -1.30 31.90 38.62
C LYS A 720 -1.56 30.52 37.99
N VAL A 721 -0.49 29.74 37.78
CA VAL A 721 -0.58 28.34 37.34
C VAL A 721 -0.35 27.41 38.54
N LYS A 722 -1.21 26.39 38.71
CA LYS A 722 -1.04 25.32 39.69
C LYS A 722 -1.35 23.96 39.07
N ILE A 723 -0.35 23.06 39.09
CA ILE A 723 -0.50 21.65 38.71
C ILE A 723 -0.23 20.79 39.95
N GLY A 724 -1.08 19.79 40.23
CA GLY A 724 -0.93 18.91 41.39
C GLY A 724 0.08 17.78 41.17
N GLN A 725 -0.11 16.96 40.14
CA GLN A 725 0.80 15.87 39.76
C GLN A 725 0.95 15.77 38.23
N ILE A 726 2.15 15.44 37.76
CA ILE A 726 2.46 15.13 36.36
C ILE A 726 3.15 13.78 36.28
N ASN A 727 2.60 12.86 35.50
CA ASN A 727 3.23 11.60 35.11
C ASN A 727 3.33 11.54 33.59
N VAL A 728 4.53 11.31 33.06
CA VAL A 728 4.76 11.06 31.62
C VAL A 728 5.51 9.73 31.50
N ASN A 729 4.95 8.79 30.75
CA ASN A 729 5.51 7.47 30.48
C ASN A 729 5.61 7.30 28.96
N ILE A 730 6.80 7.06 28.45
CA ILE A 730 7.06 6.91 27.01
C ILE A 730 7.81 5.59 26.80
N ALA A 731 7.35 4.81 25.82
CA ALA A 731 7.96 3.57 25.38
C ALA A 731 8.08 3.59 23.85
N HIS A 732 9.24 3.22 23.33
CA HIS A 732 9.55 3.34 21.91
C HIS A 732 10.31 2.12 21.40
N ILE A 733 9.94 1.69 20.20
CA ILE A 733 10.77 0.88 19.30
C ILE A 733 10.89 1.70 18.01
N GLY A 734 11.94 2.53 17.90
CA GLY A 734 12.10 3.43 16.75
C GLY A 734 12.24 2.65 15.44
N LEU A 735 13.17 1.69 15.41
CA LEU A 735 13.47 0.85 14.25
C LEU A 735 13.62 -0.62 14.66
N LEU A 736 12.97 -1.53 13.93
CA LEU A 736 13.16 -2.97 14.07
C LEU A 736 13.16 -3.65 12.69
N VAL A 737 14.34 -4.06 12.24
CA VAL A 737 14.59 -4.69 10.94
C VAL A 737 15.00 -6.14 11.14
N GLN A 738 14.38 -7.08 10.40
CA GLN A 738 14.69 -8.51 10.44
C GLN A 738 14.62 -9.16 9.05
N ASN A 739 15.46 -10.16 8.80
CA ASN A 739 15.44 -10.99 7.59
C ASN A 739 15.47 -10.17 6.27
N ILE A 740 16.32 -9.16 6.18
CA ILE A 740 16.67 -8.52 4.91
C ILE A 740 17.84 -9.28 4.28
N THR A 741 17.77 -9.59 2.97
CA THR A 741 18.85 -10.31 2.27
C THR A 741 19.85 -9.37 1.60
N THR A 742 19.40 -8.22 1.10
CA THR A 742 20.27 -7.16 0.55
C THR A 742 19.61 -5.79 0.73
N ILE A 743 20.43 -4.79 1.06
CA ILE A 743 20.08 -3.37 1.23
C ILE A 743 21.12 -2.55 0.45
N GLY A 744 20.70 -1.44 -0.17
CA GLY A 744 21.62 -0.47 -0.77
C GLY A 744 22.38 0.34 0.28
N GLU A 745 23.02 1.43 -0.14
CA GLU A 745 23.61 2.38 0.79
C GLU A 745 22.53 3.11 1.60
N VAL A 746 22.84 3.47 2.84
CA VAL A 746 21.91 4.10 3.79
C VAL A 746 22.49 5.44 4.23
N ASN A 747 22.09 6.49 3.52
CA ASN A 747 22.71 7.81 3.59
C ASN A 747 21.79 8.84 4.23
N ASN A 748 22.39 9.81 4.94
CA ASN A 748 21.69 10.98 5.49
C ASN A 748 20.46 10.64 6.36
N ILE A 749 20.54 9.61 7.21
CA ILE A 749 19.60 9.48 8.33
C ILE A 749 20.00 10.48 9.42
N GLN A 750 19.21 11.54 9.61
CA GLN A 750 19.49 12.58 10.60
C GLN A 750 19.12 12.14 12.03
N SER A 751 17.97 11.45 12.20
CA SER A 751 17.55 10.87 13.48
C SER A 751 16.75 9.58 13.29
N ILE A 752 16.73 8.73 14.33
CA ILE A 752 15.78 7.61 14.45
C ILE A 752 14.59 8.00 15.37
N ILE A 753 14.83 8.84 16.37
CA ILE A 753 13.81 9.44 17.22
C ILE A 753 14.30 10.86 17.53
N ASP A 754 13.73 11.88 16.90
CA ASP A 754 13.78 13.22 17.47
C ASP A 754 12.68 13.31 18.53
N GLN A 755 13.00 13.91 19.67
CA GLN A 755 12.02 14.07 20.74
C GLN A 755 12.32 15.30 21.60
N THR A 756 11.59 16.36 21.29
CA THR A 756 11.52 17.60 22.06
C THR A 756 10.41 17.50 23.11
N ILE A 757 10.76 17.45 24.39
CA ILE A 757 9.79 17.56 25.50
C ILE A 757 9.98 18.92 26.19
N VAL A 758 9.26 19.95 25.72
CA VAL A 758 9.19 21.24 26.39
C VAL A 758 8.24 21.11 27.58
N LEU A 759 8.78 20.76 28.74
CA LEU A 759 8.01 20.61 29.97
C LEU A 759 7.23 21.89 30.31
N ILE A 760 7.89 22.93 30.84
CA ILE A 760 7.30 24.26 31.07
C ILE A 760 8.39 25.34 31.02
N ASN A 761 8.32 26.26 30.06
CA ASN A 761 9.26 27.39 29.97
C ASN A 761 9.05 28.45 31.08
N ALA A 762 7.84 28.56 31.64
CA ALA A 762 7.40 29.64 32.53
C ALA A 762 7.39 29.34 34.05
N LEU A 763 7.88 28.19 34.55
CA LEU A 763 7.88 27.91 36.00
C LEU A 763 9.12 28.48 36.73
N PRO A 764 8.96 29.03 37.95
CA PRO A 764 10.06 29.24 38.90
C PRO A 764 10.83 27.95 39.21
N GLU A 765 12.05 28.07 39.71
CA GLU A 765 12.86 26.91 40.11
C GLU A 765 12.31 26.23 41.38
N GLY A 766 12.37 24.89 41.40
CA GLY A 766 11.86 24.07 42.50
C GLY A 766 11.92 22.57 42.18
N GLU A 767 11.73 21.74 43.20
CA GLU A 767 11.93 20.28 43.14
C GLU A 767 11.20 19.60 41.98
N THR A 768 9.93 19.97 41.70
CA THR A 768 9.16 19.38 40.60
C THR A 768 9.75 19.67 39.22
N LYS A 769 10.30 20.88 39.00
CA LYS A 769 10.94 21.26 37.73
C LYS A 769 12.25 20.48 37.53
N ALA A 770 13.04 20.34 38.60
CA ALA A 770 14.27 19.55 38.60
C ALA A 770 13.99 18.05 38.35
N ALA A 771 13.05 17.45 39.09
CA ALA A 771 12.73 16.03 39.00
C ALA A 771 12.16 15.62 37.63
N LEU A 772 11.47 16.53 36.95
CA LEU A 772 11.00 16.32 35.58
C LEU A 772 12.11 16.52 34.53
N LYS A 773 13.02 17.51 34.73
CA LYS A 773 14.20 17.66 33.87
C LYS A 773 15.10 16.42 33.93
N THR A 774 15.38 15.89 35.12
CA THR A 774 16.18 14.66 35.26
C THR A 774 15.50 13.42 34.67
N LYS A 775 14.16 13.35 34.66
CA LYS A 775 13.44 12.29 33.93
C LYS A 775 13.58 12.44 32.41
N LEU A 776 13.58 13.67 31.89
CA LEU A 776 13.81 13.95 30.47
C LEU A 776 15.25 13.58 30.05
N GLU A 777 16.24 14.01 30.82
CA GLU A 777 17.66 13.70 30.60
C GLU A 777 17.89 12.17 30.57
N ILE A 778 17.25 11.41 31.48
CA ILE A 778 17.29 9.94 31.51
C ILE A 778 16.57 9.29 30.31
N LEU A 779 15.51 9.91 29.77
CA LEU A 779 14.78 9.39 28.61
C LEU A 779 15.58 9.61 27.31
N GLN A 780 16.10 10.83 27.12
CA GLN A 780 16.94 11.19 25.98
C GLN A 780 18.21 10.33 25.92
N ALA A 781 18.86 10.10 27.07
CA ALA A 781 20.00 9.18 27.15
C ALA A 781 19.65 7.77 26.63
N LYS A 782 18.51 7.20 27.02
CA LYS A 782 18.08 5.86 26.56
C LYS A 782 17.78 5.79 25.07
N VAL A 783 17.24 6.87 24.49
CA VAL A 783 17.03 6.98 23.04
C VAL A 783 18.38 6.99 22.31
N MET A 784 19.33 7.79 22.76
CA MET A 784 20.69 7.81 22.20
C MET A 784 21.39 6.44 22.32
N VAL A 785 21.21 5.73 23.45
CA VAL A 785 21.76 4.37 23.65
C VAL A 785 21.19 3.38 22.63
N ALA A 786 19.91 3.49 22.28
CA ALA A 786 19.28 2.65 21.28
C ALA A 786 19.81 2.93 19.86
N TYR A 787 19.97 4.21 19.48
CA TYR A 787 20.52 4.60 18.18
C TYR A 787 21.99 4.14 18.03
N ALA A 788 22.82 4.46 19.02
CA ALA A 788 24.19 3.97 19.13
C ALA A 788 24.26 2.43 19.04
N GLY A 789 23.39 1.73 19.77
CA GLY A 789 23.31 0.28 19.76
C GLY A 789 22.95 -0.34 18.40
N PHE A 790 22.19 0.38 17.57
CA PHE A 790 21.85 -0.01 16.20
C PHE A 790 23.03 0.18 15.23
N LYS A 791 23.65 1.37 15.21
CA LYS A 791 24.87 1.63 14.40
C LYS A 791 26.00 0.65 14.77
N VAL A 792 26.17 0.31 16.04
CA VAL A 792 27.12 -0.73 16.51
C VAL A 792 26.73 -2.13 16.01
N LYS A 793 25.44 -2.47 15.90
CA LYS A 793 25.01 -3.76 15.34
C LYS A 793 25.25 -3.85 13.83
N MET A 794 25.03 -2.77 13.07
CA MET A 794 25.41 -2.71 11.65
C MET A 794 26.93 -2.91 11.49
N LEU A 795 27.73 -2.24 12.31
CA LEU A 795 29.19 -2.38 12.35
C LEU A 795 29.63 -3.82 12.70
N GLU A 796 28.95 -4.48 13.64
CA GLU A 796 29.20 -5.89 13.97
C GLU A 796 28.89 -6.81 12.78
N GLU A 797 27.79 -6.57 12.05
CA GLU A 797 27.38 -7.35 10.87
C GLU A 797 28.32 -7.12 9.67
N MET A 798 28.78 -5.88 9.43
CA MET A 798 29.85 -5.59 8.47
C MET A 798 31.16 -6.29 8.84
N SER A 799 31.48 -6.39 10.14
CA SER A 799 32.70 -7.07 10.63
C SER A 799 32.70 -8.60 10.48
N LEU A 800 31.68 -9.19 9.86
CA LEU A 800 31.62 -10.61 9.49
C LEU A 800 32.36 -10.91 8.17
N ASP A 801 32.60 -9.91 7.31
CA ASP A 801 33.27 -10.06 6.02
C ASP A 801 34.31 -8.94 5.80
N LEU A 802 35.54 -9.19 6.24
CA LEU A 802 36.69 -8.29 6.09
C LEU A 802 37.73 -8.84 5.09
N THR A 803 37.29 -9.49 4.01
CA THR A 803 38.18 -10.26 3.13
C THR A 803 39.08 -9.46 2.17
N THR A 804 38.89 -8.14 2.07
CA THR A 804 39.69 -7.27 1.16
C THR A 804 40.10 -5.98 1.85
N LYS A 805 41.17 -5.35 1.36
CA LYS A 805 41.66 -4.05 1.85
C LYS A 805 40.53 -2.99 1.82
N GLU A 806 39.79 -2.93 0.73
CA GLU A 806 38.63 -2.04 0.53
C GLU A 806 37.54 -2.25 1.60
N LYS A 807 37.16 -3.50 1.91
CA LYS A 807 36.20 -3.78 3.00
C LYS A 807 36.74 -3.37 4.36
N VAL A 808 38.05 -3.55 4.61
CA VAL A 808 38.71 -3.12 5.85
C VAL A 808 38.73 -1.60 5.96
N GLU A 809 39.07 -0.87 4.89
CA GLU A 809 39.08 0.60 4.86
C GLU A 809 37.67 1.18 5.04
N ASN A 810 36.66 0.65 4.34
CA ASN A 810 35.26 1.09 4.49
C ASN A 810 34.71 0.77 5.89
N THR A 811 35.00 -0.42 6.45
CA THR A 811 34.56 -0.76 7.81
C THR A 811 35.32 0.05 8.88
N GLN A 812 36.58 0.44 8.64
CA GLN A 812 37.32 1.33 9.54
C GLN A 812 36.78 2.76 9.50
N ALA A 813 36.39 3.26 8.32
CA ALA A 813 35.74 4.56 8.19
C ALA A 813 34.40 4.59 8.95
N PHE A 814 33.53 3.61 8.70
CA PHE A 814 32.27 3.48 9.42
C PHE A 814 32.47 3.25 10.93
N LEU A 815 33.49 2.47 11.34
CA LEU A 815 33.79 2.31 12.76
C LEU A 815 34.15 3.64 13.42
N ASN A 816 34.94 4.49 12.76
CA ASN A 816 35.32 5.79 13.31
C ASN A 816 34.10 6.71 13.46
N GLU A 817 33.23 6.78 12.45
CA GLU A 817 31.94 7.48 12.54
C GLU A 817 31.11 6.98 13.73
N VAL A 818 30.98 5.65 13.88
CA VAL A 818 30.22 5.04 14.98
C VAL A 818 30.89 5.24 16.34
N ARG A 819 32.23 5.26 16.44
CA ARG A 819 32.92 5.60 17.69
C ARG A 819 32.66 7.05 18.06
N ASP A 820 32.88 8.00 17.14
CA ASP A 820 32.68 9.42 17.40
C ASP A 820 31.23 9.70 17.82
N LEU A 821 30.25 9.04 17.19
CA LEU A 821 28.83 9.09 17.58
C LEU A 821 28.61 8.61 19.03
N VAL A 822 29.17 7.46 19.41
CA VAL A 822 29.04 6.91 20.78
C VAL A 822 29.84 7.73 21.80
N GLU A 823 30.96 8.33 21.40
CA GLU A 823 31.78 9.17 22.28
C GLU A 823 31.18 10.56 22.49
N GLN A 824 30.48 11.13 21.51
CA GLN A 824 29.79 12.41 21.65
C GLN A 824 28.44 12.31 22.37
N LEU A 825 27.65 11.25 22.12
CA LEU A 825 26.25 11.21 22.57
C LEU A 825 25.99 10.50 23.90
N LEU A 826 26.91 9.64 24.38
CA LEU A 826 26.66 8.79 25.55
C LEU A 826 27.62 9.02 26.72
N GLU A 827 27.14 8.77 27.94
CA GLU A 827 27.94 8.74 29.17
C GLU A 827 27.76 7.44 29.98
N GLY A 828 28.60 7.23 30.99
CA GLY A 828 28.44 6.16 31.98
C GLY A 828 28.56 4.73 31.45
N ASN A 829 27.83 3.81 32.10
CA ASN A 829 27.95 2.36 31.85
C ASN A 829 27.50 1.93 30.45
N GLU A 830 26.51 2.62 29.86
CA GLU A 830 25.98 2.28 28.55
C GLU A 830 26.94 2.72 27.44
N LYS A 831 27.57 3.91 27.57
CA LYS A 831 28.75 4.29 26.79
C LYS A 831 29.83 3.21 26.89
N SER A 832 30.20 2.80 28.10
CA SER A 832 31.27 1.80 28.31
C SER A 832 30.96 0.45 27.67
N LEU A 833 29.70 -0.01 27.69
CA LEU A 833 29.30 -1.28 27.07
C LEU A 833 29.32 -1.22 25.54
N LEU A 834 28.88 -0.12 24.94
CA LEU A 834 28.92 0.06 23.48
C LEU A 834 30.34 0.35 22.98
N ILE A 835 31.12 1.17 23.68
CA ILE A 835 32.54 1.35 23.41
C ILE A 835 33.28 0.01 23.52
N LYS A 836 32.97 -0.86 24.48
CA LYS A 836 33.58 -2.21 24.53
C LYS A 836 33.26 -3.07 23.29
N ARG A 837 32.05 -2.97 22.72
CA ARG A 837 31.69 -3.65 21.46
C ARG A 837 32.41 -3.04 20.25
N ILE A 838 32.47 -1.71 20.18
CA ILE A 838 33.25 -0.96 19.18
C ILE A 838 34.74 -1.28 19.31
N ASP A 839 35.27 -1.47 20.51
CA ASP A 839 36.65 -1.86 20.79
C ASP A 839 36.90 -3.34 20.44
N GLU A 840 35.90 -4.21 20.54
CA GLU A 840 35.98 -5.58 20.05
C GLU A 840 36.02 -5.63 18.51
N VAL A 841 35.27 -4.79 17.80
CA VAL A 841 35.40 -4.65 16.33
C VAL A 841 36.69 -3.91 15.95
N GLN A 842 37.03 -2.83 16.65
CA GLN A 842 38.27 -2.08 16.43
C GLN A 842 39.48 -2.96 16.73
N SER A 843 39.41 -3.91 17.65
CA SER A 843 40.46 -4.91 17.84
C SER A 843 40.66 -5.71 16.57
N LYS A 844 39.58 -6.25 15.94
CA LYS A 844 39.67 -6.94 14.64
C LYS A 844 40.36 -6.08 13.56
N ILE A 845 40.17 -4.75 13.57
CA ILE A 845 40.72 -3.83 12.55
C ILE A 845 42.10 -3.25 12.89
N ASN A 846 42.37 -2.82 14.13
CA ASN A 846 43.68 -2.27 14.57
C ASN A 846 44.77 -3.32 14.57
N ILE A 847 44.39 -4.59 14.74
CA ILE A 847 45.29 -5.71 14.57
C ILE A 847 45.83 -5.76 13.11
N ALA A 848 45.19 -5.07 12.15
CA ALA A 848 45.41 -5.14 10.69
C ALA A 848 46.33 -4.10 10.02
N ILE A 849 46.94 -3.13 10.73
CA ILE A 849 47.62 -1.98 10.09
C ILE A 849 49.09 -1.81 10.56
N VAL A 850 50.06 -1.62 9.63
CA VAL A 850 51.50 -1.44 9.92
C VAL A 850 52.25 -0.61 8.84
N GLU A 851 53.33 0.12 9.21
CA GLU A 851 54.18 0.95 8.31
C GLU A 851 55.24 0.17 7.50
N GLU A 852 55.66 0.69 6.34
CA GLU A 852 56.61 0.05 5.40
C GLU A 852 58.09 0.48 5.54
N PRO A 853 59.08 -0.44 5.44
CA PRO A 853 60.53 -0.15 5.53
C PRO A 853 61.21 0.21 4.18
N VAL A 854 62.54 0.41 4.15
CA VAL A 854 63.31 0.91 2.97
C VAL A 854 64.65 0.16 2.79
N ILE A 855 65.12 -0.12 1.56
CA ILE A 855 66.27 -1.02 1.24
C ILE A 855 67.32 -0.38 0.27
N GLY A 856 68.62 -0.76 0.34
CA GLY A 856 69.71 -0.39 -0.59
C GLY A 856 70.89 -1.40 -0.70
N VAL A 857 71.81 -1.26 -1.68
CA VAL A 857 72.80 -2.29 -2.13
C VAL A 857 74.20 -1.74 -2.55
N ASP A 858 75.19 -2.60 -2.89
CA ASP A 858 76.58 -2.20 -3.22
C ASP A 858 77.19 -2.56 -4.61
N ILE A 859 76.72 -3.59 -5.35
CA ILE A 859 77.29 -4.00 -6.67
C ILE A 859 76.19 -4.46 -7.65
N GLU A 860 76.23 -3.98 -8.91
CA GLU A 860 75.09 -4.02 -9.85
C GLU A 860 75.29 -4.83 -11.16
N GLY A 861 76.45 -5.46 -11.42
CA GLY A 861 76.77 -6.12 -12.70
C GLY A 861 77.05 -7.63 -12.61
N PRO A 862 76.81 -8.44 -13.69
CA PRO A 862 76.97 -9.90 -13.66
C PRO A 862 78.38 -10.39 -13.25
N THR A 863 78.44 -11.26 -12.24
CA THR A 863 79.68 -11.66 -11.56
C THR A 863 79.56 -13.03 -10.89
N ASN A 864 80.70 -13.68 -10.59
CA ASN A 864 80.75 -14.88 -9.73
C ASN A 864 81.22 -14.59 -8.28
N SER A 865 80.99 -13.36 -7.81
CA SER A 865 81.35 -12.82 -6.48
C SER A 865 80.12 -12.42 -5.66
N ASP A 866 80.30 -11.97 -4.41
CA ASP A 866 79.22 -11.67 -3.45
C ASP A 866 78.81 -10.18 -3.45
N VAL A 867 77.61 -9.85 -2.94
CA VAL A 867 76.96 -8.51 -2.89
C VAL A 867 76.41 -8.23 -1.47
N THR A 868 76.21 -6.96 -1.08
CA THR A 868 75.72 -6.55 0.26
C THR A 868 74.42 -5.73 0.18
N VAL A 869 73.55 -5.82 1.20
CA VAL A 869 72.22 -5.18 1.27
C VAL A 869 71.94 -4.58 2.67
N THR A 870 71.30 -3.41 2.75
CA THR A 870 70.95 -2.68 4.00
C THR A 870 69.47 -2.29 4.04
N ILE A 871 68.82 -2.35 5.21
CA ILE A 871 67.39 -2.04 5.40
C ILE A 871 67.14 -1.12 6.62
N ASP A 872 66.29 -0.11 6.47
CA ASP A 872 66.01 0.94 7.47
C ASP A 872 64.52 1.36 7.52
N ASN A 873 64.21 2.34 8.40
CA ASN A 873 62.88 2.96 8.60
C ASN A 873 61.76 2.01 9.05
N TRP A 874 61.91 1.40 10.23
CA TRP A 874 61.06 0.31 10.72
C TRP A 874 59.88 0.71 11.63
N GLY A 875 59.48 1.98 11.65
CA GLY A 875 58.28 2.46 12.36
C GLY A 875 58.14 2.01 13.82
N ASN A 876 56.91 1.67 14.21
CA ASN A 876 56.54 1.09 15.50
C ASN A 876 56.51 -0.46 15.50
N ALA A 877 57.11 -1.12 14.50
CA ALA A 877 57.01 -2.55 14.28
C ALA A 877 57.46 -3.37 15.51
N ALA A 878 56.57 -4.24 16.00
CA ALA A 878 56.87 -5.16 17.10
C ALA A 878 57.79 -6.30 16.65
N ILE A 879 57.71 -6.66 15.36
CA ILE A 879 58.54 -7.66 14.70
C ILE A 879 59.01 -7.06 13.36
N LYS A 880 60.33 -6.93 13.21
CA LYS A 880 60.97 -6.30 12.04
C LYS A 880 61.48 -7.39 11.11
N HIS A 881 60.70 -7.74 10.09
CA HIS A 881 60.96 -8.95 9.31
C HIS A 881 61.51 -8.65 7.92
N TYR A 882 62.59 -9.35 7.57
CA TYR A 882 63.09 -9.46 6.21
C TYR A 882 63.16 -10.93 5.80
N ARG A 883 63.12 -11.21 4.50
CA ARG A 883 63.39 -12.54 3.94
C ARG A 883 64.17 -12.43 2.65
N ILE A 884 64.67 -13.57 2.19
CA ILE A 884 65.39 -13.71 0.92
C ILE A 884 64.63 -14.77 0.10
N ASP A 885 64.24 -14.42 -1.13
CA ASP A 885 63.44 -15.21 -2.09
C ASP A 885 62.25 -15.96 -1.48
N ASN A 886 61.31 -15.24 -0.87
CA ASN A 886 60.13 -15.84 -0.23
C ASN A 886 60.42 -16.86 0.90
N GLY A 887 61.67 -16.97 1.38
CA GLY A 887 62.03 -17.81 2.51
C GLY A 887 61.34 -17.39 3.82
N GLU A 888 61.61 -18.11 4.91
CA GLU A 888 61.06 -17.72 6.22
C GLU A 888 61.50 -16.30 6.60
N TRP A 889 60.54 -15.52 7.11
CA TRP A 889 60.75 -14.18 7.62
C TRP A 889 61.64 -14.23 8.87
N LYS A 890 62.74 -13.46 8.85
CA LYS A 890 63.77 -13.38 9.88
C LYS A 890 63.81 -11.98 10.47
N GLU A 891 64.17 -11.87 11.75
CA GLU A 891 64.35 -10.57 12.39
C GLU A 891 65.57 -9.82 11.82
N TYR A 892 65.36 -8.57 11.42
CA TYR A 892 66.40 -7.71 10.89
C TYR A 892 67.22 -7.06 12.02
N LEU A 893 68.46 -7.51 12.18
CA LEU A 893 69.37 -7.08 13.26
C LEU A 893 70.68 -6.44 12.74
N SER A 894 71.02 -6.62 11.46
CA SER A 894 72.23 -6.08 10.82
C SER A 894 72.10 -6.14 9.29
N PRO A 895 72.96 -5.43 8.53
CA PRO A 895 73.10 -5.61 7.08
C PRO A 895 73.30 -7.07 6.65
N ILE A 896 72.91 -7.36 5.41
CA ILE A 896 72.77 -8.70 4.84
C ILE A 896 73.83 -8.89 3.74
N ILE A 897 74.48 -10.06 3.70
CA ILE A 897 75.43 -10.42 2.64
C ILE A 897 74.83 -11.52 1.76
N MET A 898 74.77 -11.24 0.46
CA MET A 898 74.21 -12.08 -0.60
C MET A 898 75.35 -12.77 -1.34
N GLN A 899 75.54 -14.07 -1.09
CA GLN A 899 76.57 -14.89 -1.78
C GLN A 899 76.05 -15.57 -3.06
N GLN A 900 74.77 -15.34 -3.35
CA GLN A 900 73.98 -15.88 -4.45
C GLN A 900 72.86 -14.88 -4.77
N ASN A 901 72.29 -14.97 -5.96
CA ASN A 901 71.12 -14.19 -6.33
C ASN A 901 69.94 -14.36 -5.37
N GLY A 902 69.18 -13.27 -5.20
CA GLY A 902 67.90 -13.32 -4.49
C GLY A 902 67.17 -12.00 -4.30
N LEU A 903 65.86 -12.11 -4.08
CA LEU A 903 64.96 -11.01 -3.70
C LEU A 903 65.05 -10.77 -2.21
N VAL A 904 65.61 -9.64 -1.77
CA VAL A 904 65.49 -9.20 -0.38
C VAL A 904 64.16 -8.47 -0.23
N GLU A 905 63.27 -9.03 0.58
CA GLU A 905 61.95 -8.48 0.89
C GLU A 905 61.93 -8.05 2.37
N ALA A 906 61.22 -6.97 2.68
CA ALA A 906 61.02 -6.50 4.05
C ALA A 906 59.56 -6.13 4.29
N GLN A 907 59.05 -6.49 5.48
CA GLN A 907 57.73 -6.08 5.97
C GLN A 907 57.78 -5.88 7.49
N SER A 908 57.02 -4.91 7.96
CA SER A 908 56.74 -4.75 9.39
C SER A 908 55.55 -5.62 9.78
N ILE A 909 55.58 -6.21 10.98
CA ILE A 909 54.46 -6.98 11.53
C ILE A 909 54.05 -6.37 12.88
N SER A 910 52.74 -6.21 13.07
CA SER A 910 52.15 -5.77 14.34
C SER A 910 52.36 -6.82 15.44
N ALA A 911 52.27 -6.42 16.72
CA ALA A 911 52.35 -7.35 17.86
C ALA A 911 51.22 -8.41 17.87
N THR A 912 50.26 -8.29 16.95
CA THR A 912 49.01 -9.03 16.90
C THR A 912 48.78 -9.73 15.55
N GLY A 913 49.70 -9.59 14.58
CA GLY A 913 49.95 -10.60 13.54
C GLY A 913 49.66 -10.24 12.08
N TYR A 914 49.28 -8.99 11.76
CA TYR A 914 49.05 -8.57 10.37
C TYR A 914 50.21 -7.68 9.88
N LEU A 915 50.20 -7.38 8.58
CA LEU A 915 51.39 -7.05 7.79
C LEU A 915 51.31 -5.64 7.19
N SER A 916 52.45 -4.95 7.08
CA SER A 916 52.62 -3.85 6.13
C SER A 916 52.54 -4.35 4.68
N GLY A 917 52.55 -3.44 3.71
CA GLY A 917 52.99 -3.83 2.36
C GLY A 917 54.41 -4.38 2.38
N ILE A 918 54.73 -5.25 1.42
CA ILE A 918 56.06 -5.82 1.24
C ILE A 918 56.85 -4.92 0.30
N VAL A 919 57.91 -4.29 0.80
CA VAL A 919 58.93 -3.66 -0.05
C VAL A 919 59.97 -4.70 -0.44
N SER A 920 60.59 -4.55 -1.61
CA SER A 920 61.58 -5.52 -2.08
C SER A 920 62.63 -4.92 -3.03
N ILE A 921 63.80 -5.56 -3.08
CA ILE A 921 64.83 -5.34 -4.09
C ILE A 921 65.38 -6.70 -4.54
N ARG A 922 65.64 -6.88 -5.84
CA ARG A 922 66.23 -8.11 -6.37
C ARG A 922 67.71 -7.92 -6.67
N ILE A 923 68.52 -8.86 -6.17
CA ILE A 923 69.89 -9.10 -6.59
C ILE A 923 69.83 -10.25 -7.60
N ASP A 924 70.11 -9.98 -8.87
CA ASP A 924 70.06 -10.97 -9.96
C ASP A 924 71.39 -11.09 -10.76
N ASN A 925 72.45 -10.46 -10.26
CA ASN A 925 73.76 -10.36 -10.90
C ASN A 925 74.86 -11.32 -10.39
N ILE A 926 74.59 -12.23 -9.46
CA ILE A 926 75.53 -13.25 -8.95
C ILE A 926 75.24 -14.61 -9.58
N ASP A 927 76.14 -15.09 -10.45
CA ASP A 927 76.13 -16.46 -10.96
C ASP A 927 77.48 -17.16 -10.79
N LYS A 928 77.45 -18.37 -10.20
CA LYS A 928 78.62 -19.22 -9.91
C LYS A 928 78.37 -20.68 -10.30
N ILE A 929 77.24 -20.98 -10.93
CA ILE A 929 76.66 -22.32 -10.96
C ILE A 929 76.73 -22.85 -12.39
N PRO A 930 77.40 -23.99 -12.66
CA PRO A 930 77.35 -24.58 -13.97
C PRO A 930 75.94 -24.97 -14.39
N PRO A 931 75.54 -24.73 -15.66
CA PRO A 931 74.20 -25.02 -16.14
C PRO A 931 73.90 -26.48 -15.81
N PRO A 932 72.70 -26.77 -15.30
CA PRO A 932 72.42 -28.09 -14.78
C PRO A 932 72.38 -29.12 -15.91
N ILE A 933 72.53 -30.39 -15.54
CA ILE A 933 72.50 -31.50 -16.51
C ILE A 933 71.16 -31.47 -17.25
N PRO A 934 71.13 -31.38 -18.59
CA PRO A 934 69.88 -31.27 -19.33
C PRO A 934 68.99 -32.49 -19.12
N VAL A 935 67.77 -32.25 -18.67
CA VAL A 935 66.82 -33.30 -18.30
C VAL A 935 66.00 -33.64 -19.53
N ILE A 936 66.18 -34.87 -19.98
CA ILE A 936 65.41 -35.44 -21.08
C ILE A 936 64.11 -35.96 -20.49
N THR A 937 62.99 -35.37 -20.90
CA THR A 937 61.66 -35.64 -20.35
C THR A 937 60.75 -36.15 -21.47
N PRO A 938 60.12 -37.31 -21.34
CA PRO A 938 59.07 -37.71 -22.27
C PRO A 938 57.75 -37.06 -21.86
N ASN A 939 56.92 -36.68 -22.83
CA ASN A 939 55.58 -36.17 -22.59
C ASN A 939 54.68 -37.16 -21.83
N THR A 940 55.04 -38.45 -21.79
CA THR A 940 54.51 -39.42 -20.83
C THR A 940 55.51 -40.55 -20.55
N THR A 941 55.65 -40.93 -19.28
CA THR A 941 56.32 -42.17 -18.82
C THR A 941 55.33 -43.32 -18.58
N ALA A 942 54.02 -43.05 -18.58
CA ALA A 942 53.00 -44.06 -18.37
C ALA A 942 52.78 -44.91 -19.64
N PRO A 943 52.28 -46.16 -19.54
CA PRO A 943 52.03 -47.02 -20.70
C PRO A 943 51.11 -46.37 -21.74
N THR A 944 51.63 -46.01 -22.92
CA THR A 944 50.93 -45.18 -23.92
C THR A 944 50.81 -45.85 -25.29
N SER A 945 49.66 -45.72 -25.94
CA SER A 945 49.37 -46.35 -27.25
C SER A 945 49.80 -45.51 -28.47
N VAL A 946 50.34 -44.31 -28.25
CA VAL A 946 50.75 -43.35 -29.28
C VAL A 946 52.25 -42.98 -29.16
N SER A 947 52.77 -42.21 -30.10
CA SER A 947 54.16 -41.72 -30.08
C SER A 947 54.45 -40.84 -28.86
N VAL A 948 55.67 -40.98 -28.33
CA VAL A 948 56.19 -40.16 -27.22
C VAL A 948 56.97 -38.98 -27.79
N THR A 949 56.68 -37.78 -27.33
CA THR A 949 57.48 -36.58 -27.66
C THR A 949 58.47 -36.34 -26.53
N ILE A 950 59.74 -36.10 -26.89
CA ILE A 950 60.83 -35.84 -25.96
C ILE A 950 61.10 -34.35 -25.92
N ASP A 951 60.82 -33.75 -24.77
CA ASP A 951 61.25 -32.41 -24.42
C ASP A 951 62.57 -32.50 -23.63
N ILE A 952 63.60 -31.85 -24.16
CA ILE A 952 64.89 -31.74 -23.47
C ILE A 952 64.92 -30.35 -22.83
N THR A 953 64.96 -30.34 -21.51
CA THR A 953 64.78 -29.15 -20.66
C THR A 953 65.93 -29.07 -19.66
N ASN A 954 65.79 -28.25 -18.61
CA ASN A 954 66.80 -28.07 -17.58
C ASN A 954 68.18 -27.69 -18.15
N TRP A 955 68.19 -26.80 -19.14
CA TRP A 955 69.43 -26.21 -19.69
C TRP A 955 70.00 -25.11 -18.78
N GLY A 956 69.20 -24.61 -17.81
CA GLY A 956 69.51 -23.40 -17.07
C GLY A 956 69.73 -22.18 -17.97
N ASP A 957 70.73 -21.40 -17.59
CA ASP A 957 71.31 -20.23 -18.27
C ASP A 957 72.13 -20.58 -19.53
N ALA A 958 72.23 -21.86 -19.90
CA ALA A 958 72.99 -22.31 -21.06
C ALA A 958 72.59 -21.59 -22.36
N GLN A 959 73.56 -20.93 -22.98
CA GLN A 959 73.48 -20.31 -24.30
C GLN A 959 73.56 -21.36 -25.43
N ILE A 960 74.18 -22.52 -25.19
CA ILE A 960 74.41 -23.58 -26.20
C ILE A 960 73.81 -24.91 -25.74
N LYS A 961 73.05 -25.61 -26.61
CA LYS A 961 72.17 -26.75 -26.26
C LYS A 961 72.20 -27.87 -27.31
N LYS A 962 72.52 -29.13 -26.95
CA LYS A 962 72.77 -30.25 -27.90
C LYS A 962 72.18 -31.60 -27.45
N TYR A 963 71.79 -32.46 -28.40
CA TYR A 963 71.19 -33.80 -28.17
C TYR A 963 71.57 -34.86 -29.21
N ARG A 964 71.29 -36.14 -28.92
CA ARG A 964 71.32 -37.28 -29.89
C ARG A 964 70.35 -38.41 -29.51
N VAL A 965 70.14 -39.38 -30.41
CA VAL A 965 69.28 -40.58 -30.24
C VAL A 965 70.06 -41.84 -30.64
N ASP A 966 69.90 -42.93 -29.89
CA ASP A 966 70.49 -44.27 -30.06
C ASP A 966 71.97 -44.26 -30.52
N GLY A 967 72.79 -43.43 -29.87
CA GLY A 967 74.24 -43.34 -30.14
C GLY A 967 74.64 -42.56 -31.39
N GLY A 968 73.72 -41.87 -32.06
CA GLY A 968 73.98 -41.07 -33.25
C GLY A 968 74.87 -39.82 -33.03
N GLY A 969 75.05 -39.03 -34.08
CA GLY A 969 75.77 -37.75 -33.99
C GLY A 969 75.01 -36.68 -33.21
N TRP A 970 75.74 -35.86 -32.45
CA TRP A 970 75.18 -34.70 -31.73
C TRP A 970 74.59 -33.66 -32.70
N LYS A 971 73.39 -33.17 -32.38
CA LYS A 971 72.65 -32.11 -33.07
C LYS A 971 72.31 -31.00 -32.08
N GLU A 972 72.05 -29.79 -32.56
CA GLU A 972 71.57 -28.71 -31.68
C GLU A 972 70.08 -28.90 -31.34
N TYR A 973 69.70 -28.59 -30.11
CA TYR A 973 68.33 -28.73 -29.64
C TYR A 973 67.57 -27.41 -29.85
N THR A 974 66.74 -27.38 -30.91
CA THR A 974 65.94 -26.20 -31.30
C THR A 974 64.43 -26.43 -31.18
N SER A 975 63.98 -27.68 -31.03
CA SER A 975 62.56 -28.06 -30.88
C SER A 975 62.42 -29.49 -30.33
N PRO A 976 61.25 -29.88 -29.78
CA PRO A 976 61.02 -31.20 -29.20
C PRO A 976 61.10 -32.34 -30.23
N VAL A 977 61.44 -33.54 -29.77
CA VAL A 977 61.81 -34.67 -30.64
C VAL A 977 60.80 -35.82 -30.54
N VAL A 978 60.10 -36.14 -31.63
CA VAL A 978 59.06 -37.20 -31.64
C VAL A 978 59.65 -38.59 -31.86
N ILE A 979 59.28 -39.54 -31.01
CA ILE A 979 59.73 -40.95 -30.98
C ILE A 979 58.49 -41.86 -31.13
N MET A 980 58.48 -42.73 -32.15
CA MET A 980 57.32 -43.60 -32.44
C MET A 980 57.42 -45.02 -31.86
N ASP A 981 58.63 -45.47 -31.55
CA ASP A 981 58.97 -46.78 -30.98
C ASP A 981 60.10 -46.64 -29.95
N ASN A 982 60.20 -47.60 -29.03
CA ASN A 982 61.06 -47.57 -27.83
C ASN A 982 62.59 -47.49 -28.12
N GLY A 983 63.30 -46.46 -27.61
CA GLY A 983 64.73 -46.16 -27.89
C GLY A 983 65.44 -45.31 -26.82
N LEU A 984 66.69 -44.88 -27.04
CA LEU A 984 67.55 -44.11 -26.10
C LEU A 984 67.86 -42.68 -26.60
N ILE A 985 67.92 -41.67 -25.72
CA ILE A 985 68.19 -40.26 -26.03
C ILE A 985 69.23 -39.66 -25.04
N GLU A 986 70.07 -38.70 -25.48
CA GLU A 986 71.16 -38.07 -24.68
C GLU A 986 71.31 -36.54 -24.95
N ALA A 987 71.80 -35.72 -23.99
CA ALA A 987 71.80 -34.22 -24.07
C ALA A 987 72.90 -33.46 -23.24
N VAL A 988 73.34 -32.24 -23.65
CA VAL A 988 74.37 -31.40 -22.95
C VAL A 988 74.39 -29.89 -23.36
N GLY A 989 74.71 -28.95 -22.45
CA GLY A 989 74.79 -27.49 -22.68
C GLY A 989 75.83 -26.64 -21.87
N VAL A 990 75.97 -25.34 -22.20
CA VAL A 990 77.05 -24.38 -21.75
C VAL A 990 76.54 -22.93 -21.67
N ASP A 991 76.99 -22.11 -20.70
CA ASP A 991 76.40 -20.81 -20.31
C ASP A 991 77.10 -19.49 -20.75
N ALA A 992 76.69 -18.35 -20.14
CA ALA A 992 77.18 -16.99 -20.37
C ALA A 992 78.23 -16.47 -19.35
N ALA A 993 78.30 -17.03 -18.13
CA ALA A 993 79.33 -16.72 -17.12
C ALA A 993 80.64 -17.49 -17.37
N GLY A 994 80.60 -18.57 -18.15
CA GLY A 994 81.71 -19.37 -18.63
C GLY A 994 81.65 -20.87 -18.31
N ASN A 995 80.59 -21.39 -17.69
CA ASN A 995 80.56 -22.77 -17.17
C ASN A 995 79.81 -23.77 -18.08
N SER A 996 79.86 -25.07 -17.74
CA SER A 996 79.36 -26.16 -18.59
C SER A 996 78.69 -27.30 -17.81
N SER A 997 77.64 -27.87 -18.39
CA SER A 997 76.85 -28.97 -17.81
C SER A 997 77.45 -30.37 -18.03
N GLY A 998 76.95 -31.35 -17.27
CA GLY A 998 77.12 -32.77 -17.57
C GLY A 998 76.11 -33.29 -18.62
N ILE A 999 76.24 -34.57 -18.99
CA ILE A 999 75.37 -35.21 -20.01
C ILE A 999 74.16 -35.89 -19.36
N GLY A 1000 72.95 -35.57 -19.83
CA GLY A 1000 71.71 -36.28 -19.47
C GLY A 1000 71.40 -37.42 -20.43
N THR A 1001 70.69 -38.46 -19.97
CA THR A 1001 70.33 -39.66 -20.75
C THR A 1001 68.96 -40.23 -20.34
N LEU A 1002 68.15 -40.71 -21.29
CA LEU A 1002 66.84 -41.36 -21.03
C LEU A 1002 66.55 -42.48 -22.02
N ARG A 1003 65.96 -43.59 -21.55
CA ARG A 1003 65.37 -44.64 -22.39
C ARG A 1003 63.84 -44.58 -22.34
N ILE A 1004 63.21 -44.81 -23.49
CA ILE A 1004 61.76 -44.97 -23.67
C ILE A 1004 61.46 -46.45 -23.85
N ASP A 1005 60.61 -47.01 -23.00
CA ASP A 1005 60.10 -48.38 -23.09
C ASP A 1005 58.56 -48.49 -22.90
N ASN A 1006 57.89 -47.38 -22.61
CA ASN A 1006 56.49 -47.33 -22.19
C ASN A 1006 55.45 -47.29 -23.34
N ILE A 1007 55.82 -47.46 -24.60
CA ILE A 1007 54.84 -47.47 -25.70
C ILE A 1007 54.11 -48.83 -25.77
N ASN A 1008 52.90 -48.92 -25.19
CA ASN A 1008 52.05 -50.12 -25.14
C ASN A 1008 50.67 -49.90 -25.82
N LYS A 1009 50.31 -50.79 -26.75
CA LYS A 1009 49.21 -50.61 -27.72
C LYS A 1009 48.00 -51.56 -27.49
N THR A 1010 47.70 -51.90 -26.23
CA THR A 1010 46.52 -52.71 -25.80
C THR A 1010 45.69 -52.02 -24.69
N PRO A 1011 44.35 -51.98 -24.78
CA PRO A 1011 43.50 -51.32 -23.79
C PRO A 1011 43.28 -52.14 -22.51
N ALA A 1012 42.81 -51.48 -21.45
CA ALA A 1012 42.51 -52.07 -20.14
C ALA A 1012 41.02 -52.39 -19.96
N SER A 1013 40.14 -51.59 -20.56
CA SER A 1013 38.69 -51.82 -20.57
C SER A 1013 38.04 -51.24 -21.83
N ILE A 1014 36.85 -51.74 -22.16
CA ILE A 1014 36.04 -51.26 -23.28
C ILE A 1014 34.59 -51.03 -22.85
N LYS A 1015 33.93 -50.05 -23.46
CA LYS A 1015 32.52 -49.70 -23.21
C LYS A 1015 31.82 -49.39 -24.53
N ILE A 1016 30.69 -50.07 -24.81
CA ILE A 1016 29.79 -49.63 -25.89
C ILE A 1016 29.16 -48.29 -25.46
N ASN A 1017 29.23 -47.28 -26.33
CA ASN A 1017 28.57 -46.01 -26.08
C ASN A 1017 27.07 -46.20 -26.31
N GLU A 1018 26.26 -45.69 -25.37
CA GLU A 1018 24.81 -45.81 -25.46
C GLU A 1018 24.24 -44.76 -26.43
N PRO A 1019 23.34 -45.15 -27.35
CA PRO A 1019 22.60 -44.20 -28.18
C PRO A 1019 21.46 -43.54 -27.38
N ASP A 1020 21.03 -42.37 -27.85
CA ASP A 1020 19.97 -41.56 -27.22
C ASP A 1020 18.63 -42.31 -27.15
N GLU A 1021 18.28 -43.04 -28.22
CA GLU A 1021 17.14 -43.95 -28.26
C GLU A 1021 17.56 -45.42 -28.14
N LYS A 1022 16.80 -46.22 -27.39
CA LYS A 1022 17.02 -47.68 -27.22
C LYS A 1022 15.88 -48.53 -27.80
N ILE A 1023 14.99 -47.91 -28.57
CA ILE A 1023 13.86 -48.54 -29.26
C ILE A 1023 13.97 -48.24 -30.76
N PHE A 1024 14.01 -49.27 -31.61
CA PHE A 1024 14.23 -49.10 -33.06
C PHE A 1024 13.18 -49.85 -33.87
N ARG A 1025 12.72 -49.27 -34.98
CA ARG A 1025 11.77 -49.92 -35.90
C ARG A 1025 12.49 -51.01 -36.74
N VAL A 1026 11.80 -52.10 -37.08
CA VAL A 1026 12.31 -53.12 -38.03
C VAL A 1026 12.73 -52.46 -39.35
N GLY A 1027 13.89 -52.86 -39.88
CA GLY A 1027 14.53 -52.25 -41.05
C GLY A 1027 15.49 -51.11 -40.72
N ALA A 1028 15.39 -50.49 -39.54
CA ALA A 1028 16.33 -49.46 -39.11
C ALA A 1028 17.76 -49.99 -38.93
N LYS A 1029 18.72 -49.09 -39.10
CA LYS A 1029 20.13 -49.32 -38.80
C LYS A 1029 20.61 -48.36 -37.72
N LEU A 1030 21.38 -48.89 -36.77
CA LEU A 1030 22.02 -48.15 -35.69
C LEU A 1030 23.53 -48.40 -35.77
N GLN A 1031 24.32 -47.34 -35.81
CA GLN A 1031 25.77 -47.45 -35.60
C GLN A 1031 26.03 -47.53 -34.09
N LEU A 1032 26.59 -48.63 -33.61
CA LEU A 1032 27.22 -48.68 -32.29
C LEU A 1032 28.71 -48.38 -32.42
N ALA A 1033 29.28 -47.68 -31.44
CA ALA A 1033 30.71 -47.43 -31.34
C ALA A 1033 31.19 -47.76 -29.92
N VAL A 1034 32.46 -48.10 -29.80
CA VAL A 1034 33.09 -48.47 -28.52
C VAL A 1034 34.10 -47.41 -28.13
N THR A 1035 34.09 -47.03 -26.86
CA THR A 1035 35.18 -46.32 -26.20
C THR A 1035 36.10 -47.34 -25.54
N ALA A 1036 37.41 -47.23 -25.75
CA ALA A 1036 38.41 -48.05 -25.04
C ALA A 1036 39.28 -47.18 -24.14
N THR A 1037 39.46 -47.61 -22.89
CA THR A 1037 40.30 -46.93 -21.90
C THR A 1037 41.52 -47.80 -21.61
N PHE A 1038 42.70 -47.20 -21.70
CA PHE A 1038 44.00 -47.82 -21.48
C PHE A 1038 44.41 -47.68 -20.00
N GLU A 1039 45.41 -48.44 -19.53
CA GLU A 1039 45.80 -48.45 -18.11
C GLU A 1039 46.27 -47.08 -17.59
N ASN A 1040 46.83 -46.24 -18.46
CA ASN A 1040 47.22 -44.87 -18.16
C ASN A 1040 46.06 -43.86 -18.17
N GLY A 1041 44.81 -44.31 -18.35
CA GLY A 1041 43.62 -43.46 -18.44
C GLY A 1041 43.36 -42.88 -19.83
N ASN A 1042 44.22 -43.08 -20.83
CA ASN A 1042 43.95 -42.60 -22.19
C ASN A 1042 42.67 -43.25 -22.74
N VAL A 1043 41.83 -42.44 -23.37
CA VAL A 1043 40.54 -42.84 -23.94
C VAL A 1043 40.61 -42.73 -25.46
N ILE A 1044 40.35 -43.82 -26.18
CA ILE A 1044 40.22 -43.82 -27.65
C ILE A 1044 38.76 -44.07 -28.02
N PHE A 1045 38.20 -43.16 -28.83
CA PHE A 1045 36.88 -43.28 -29.43
C PHE A 1045 36.90 -42.73 -30.87
N PRO A 1046 36.34 -43.44 -31.87
CA PRO A 1046 35.91 -44.84 -31.80
C PRO A 1046 37.11 -45.79 -31.66
N TYR A 1047 36.95 -46.86 -30.88
CA TYR A 1047 37.92 -47.95 -30.81
C TYR A 1047 37.48 -49.09 -31.74
N GLU A 1048 38.20 -49.26 -32.85
CA GLU A 1048 37.77 -50.12 -33.97
C GLU A 1048 38.25 -51.58 -33.88
N GLN A 1049 39.14 -51.93 -32.94
CA GLN A 1049 39.68 -53.30 -32.81
C GLN A 1049 38.72 -54.21 -32.01
N ILE A 1050 37.45 -54.21 -32.41
CA ILE A 1050 36.34 -54.86 -31.72
C ILE A 1050 35.72 -55.97 -32.57
N THR A 1051 35.48 -57.10 -31.95
CA THR A 1051 34.63 -58.17 -32.48
C THR A 1051 33.21 -58.00 -31.93
N TRP A 1052 32.24 -57.84 -32.81
CA TRP A 1052 30.82 -57.64 -32.46
C TRP A 1052 30.01 -58.94 -32.52
N LYS A 1053 28.99 -59.08 -31.65
CA LYS A 1053 28.09 -60.25 -31.63
C LYS A 1053 26.69 -59.90 -31.13
N SER A 1054 25.65 -60.36 -31.82
CA SER A 1054 24.26 -60.28 -31.35
C SER A 1054 23.86 -61.50 -30.52
N SER A 1055 23.07 -61.31 -29.46
CA SER A 1055 22.46 -62.40 -28.68
C SER A 1055 21.43 -63.18 -29.48
N ASN A 1056 20.77 -62.54 -30.44
CA ASN A 1056 19.82 -63.18 -31.34
C ASN A 1056 19.81 -62.49 -32.72
N SER A 1057 20.56 -63.07 -33.66
CA SER A 1057 20.70 -62.62 -35.05
C SER A 1057 19.43 -62.74 -35.91
N SER A 1058 18.32 -63.26 -35.36
CA SER A 1058 16.99 -63.21 -36.00
C SER A 1058 16.13 -62.01 -35.56
N ILE A 1059 16.52 -61.31 -34.48
CA ILE A 1059 15.86 -60.08 -33.99
C ILE A 1059 16.61 -58.86 -34.52
N ALA A 1060 17.93 -58.80 -34.30
CA ALA A 1060 18.82 -57.87 -34.98
C ALA A 1060 20.20 -58.49 -35.24
N LYS A 1061 20.80 -58.19 -36.38
CA LYS A 1061 22.20 -58.53 -36.68
C LYS A 1061 23.09 -57.33 -36.37
N VAL A 1062 24.34 -57.58 -36.01
CA VAL A 1062 25.40 -56.58 -35.99
C VAL A 1062 26.49 -57.04 -36.97
N ASP A 1063 27.08 -56.13 -37.72
CA ASP A 1063 28.22 -56.44 -38.60
C ASP A 1063 29.58 -56.16 -37.90
N GLN A 1064 30.67 -56.40 -38.62
CA GLN A 1064 32.02 -56.21 -38.09
C GLN A 1064 32.36 -54.73 -37.76
N ASN A 1065 31.61 -53.77 -38.31
CA ASN A 1065 31.80 -52.34 -38.10
C ASN A 1065 30.91 -51.80 -36.97
N GLY A 1066 30.12 -52.65 -36.30
CA GLY A 1066 29.18 -52.24 -35.25
C GLY A 1066 27.83 -51.74 -35.75
N VAL A 1067 27.51 -51.91 -37.05
CA VAL A 1067 26.20 -51.53 -37.58
C VAL A 1067 25.16 -52.59 -37.22
N VAL A 1068 24.28 -52.25 -36.29
CA VAL A 1068 23.13 -53.08 -35.91
C VAL A 1068 21.99 -52.84 -36.91
N THR A 1069 21.55 -53.89 -37.60
CA THR A 1069 20.37 -53.88 -38.47
C THR A 1069 19.22 -54.62 -37.80
N ALA A 1070 18.11 -53.91 -37.57
CA ALA A 1070 16.88 -54.45 -36.98
C ALA A 1070 16.11 -55.32 -37.98
N LEU A 1071 15.74 -56.55 -37.61
CA LEU A 1071 15.13 -57.54 -38.52
C LEU A 1071 13.73 -58.01 -38.10
N LYS A 1072 13.44 -58.08 -36.79
CA LYS A 1072 12.16 -58.54 -36.26
C LYS A 1072 11.90 -57.93 -34.89
N SER A 1073 10.63 -57.70 -34.54
CA SER A 1073 10.23 -57.23 -33.21
C SER A 1073 10.73 -58.12 -32.07
N GLY A 1074 11.22 -57.52 -30.98
CA GLY A 1074 11.72 -58.22 -29.80
C GLY A 1074 12.90 -57.52 -29.12
N THR A 1075 13.31 -57.99 -27.94
CA THR A 1075 14.50 -57.48 -27.24
C THR A 1075 15.74 -58.30 -27.64
N VAL A 1076 16.86 -57.63 -27.87
CA VAL A 1076 18.14 -58.24 -28.26
C VAL A 1076 19.31 -57.52 -27.60
N THR A 1077 20.35 -58.26 -27.23
CA THR A 1077 21.55 -57.70 -26.60
C THR A 1077 22.71 -57.80 -27.57
N ILE A 1078 23.38 -56.69 -27.83
CA ILE A 1078 24.57 -56.62 -28.67
C ILE A 1078 25.80 -56.56 -27.76
N TYR A 1079 26.78 -57.40 -28.05
CA TYR A 1079 28.05 -57.52 -27.36
C TYR A 1079 29.19 -57.01 -28.24
N ALA A 1080 30.17 -56.37 -27.59
CA ALA A 1080 31.48 -56.03 -28.12
C ALA A 1080 32.54 -56.76 -27.28
N SER A 1081 33.57 -57.29 -27.93
CA SER A 1081 34.77 -57.83 -27.27
C SER A 1081 36.03 -57.35 -27.97
N ASP A 1082 37.09 -57.04 -27.23
CA ASP A 1082 38.38 -56.65 -27.82
C ASP A 1082 38.98 -57.80 -28.63
N SER A 1083 39.43 -57.50 -29.86
CA SER A 1083 39.92 -58.51 -30.81
C SER A 1083 41.34 -59.03 -30.51
N LYS A 1084 42.07 -58.43 -29.57
CA LYS A 1084 43.36 -58.91 -29.05
C LYS A 1084 43.23 -59.53 -27.66
N ASN A 1085 42.30 -59.04 -26.83
CA ASN A 1085 42.03 -59.51 -25.48
C ASN A 1085 40.52 -59.76 -25.29
N ASN A 1086 40.04 -60.89 -25.80
CA ASN A 1086 38.62 -61.28 -25.81
C ASN A 1086 37.93 -61.42 -24.44
N LYS A 1087 38.66 -61.23 -23.32
CA LYS A 1087 38.09 -61.11 -21.97
C LYS A 1087 37.52 -59.72 -21.70
N LEU A 1088 38.01 -58.68 -22.36
CA LEU A 1088 37.44 -57.34 -22.29
C LEU A 1088 36.16 -57.32 -23.13
N THR A 1089 35.02 -57.17 -22.46
CA THR A 1089 33.70 -57.25 -23.08
C THR A 1089 32.77 -56.16 -22.57
N SER A 1090 31.85 -55.73 -23.42
CA SER A 1090 30.78 -54.78 -23.09
C SER A 1090 29.50 -55.17 -23.82
N SER A 1091 28.33 -54.74 -23.32
CA SER A 1091 27.04 -55.15 -23.87
C SER A 1091 25.95 -54.09 -23.71
N ILE A 1092 25.10 -53.92 -24.72
CA ILE A 1092 23.92 -53.06 -24.67
C ILE A 1092 22.66 -53.83 -25.08
N SER A 1093 21.53 -53.58 -24.42
CA SER A 1093 20.24 -54.18 -24.77
C SER A 1093 19.32 -53.20 -25.49
N LEU A 1094 18.83 -53.61 -26.66
CA LEU A 1094 18.02 -52.83 -27.58
C LEU A 1094 16.63 -53.49 -27.72
N ARG A 1095 15.59 -52.68 -27.89
CA ARG A 1095 14.23 -53.15 -28.19
C ARG A 1095 13.89 -52.86 -29.65
N ILE A 1096 13.45 -53.87 -30.39
CA ILE A 1096 12.99 -53.70 -31.76
C ILE A 1096 11.45 -53.69 -31.78
N SER A 1097 10.86 -52.61 -32.32
CA SER A 1097 9.44 -52.51 -32.62
C SER A 1097 9.16 -52.79 -34.10
N GLN A 1098 7.99 -53.34 -34.41
CA GLN A 1098 7.53 -53.56 -35.78
C GLN A 1098 6.15 -52.93 -35.94
N LEU A 1099 5.96 -52.10 -36.98
CA LEU A 1099 4.63 -51.67 -37.39
C LEU A 1099 3.87 -52.91 -37.89
N ILE A 1100 2.73 -53.23 -37.28
CA ILE A 1100 1.91 -54.40 -37.63
C ILE A 1100 0.56 -54.02 -38.26
N SER A 1101 0.07 -52.80 -38.01
CA SER A 1101 -1.15 -52.27 -38.61
C SER A 1101 -1.17 -50.73 -38.53
N LEU A 1102 -2.00 -50.10 -39.35
CA LEU A 1102 -2.38 -48.70 -39.22
C LEU A 1102 -3.85 -48.61 -38.82
N TYR A 1103 -4.19 -47.61 -38.00
CA TYR A 1103 -5.55 -47.16 -37.75
C TYR A 1103 -5.71 -45.76 -38.32
N MET A 1104 -6.88 -45.45 -38.91
CA MET A 1104 -7.19 -44.11 -39.42
C MET A 1104 -8.37 -43.54 -38.65
N ASP A 1105 -8.18 -42.34 -38.09
CA ASP A 1105 -9.29 -41.53 -37.66
C ASP A 1105 -9.52 -40.33 -38.59
N VAL A 1106 -10.78 -39.91 -38.67
CA VAL A 1106 -11.21 -38.81 -39.53
C VAL A 1106 -12.29 -38.04 -38.79
N ASP A 1107 -12.06 -36.75 -38.55
CA ASP A 1107 -12.93 -35.88 -37.76
C ASP A 1107 -14.37 -35.81 -38.30
N LYS A 1108 -14.55 -35.90 -39.62
CA LYS A 1108 -15.84 -35.76 -40.30
C LYS A 1108 -15.98 -36.74 -41.47
N SER A 1109 -16.81 -37.77 -41.28
CA SER A 1109 -17.04 -38.86 -42.24
C SER A 1109 -18.17 -38.61 -43.27
N ASN A 1110 -18.88 -37.49 -43.18
CA ASN A 1110 -19.97 -37.10 -44.08
C ASN A 1110 -19.79 -35.65 -44.54
N LEU A 1111 -19.55 -35.44 -45.83
CA LEU A 1111 -19.16 -34.16 -46.42
C LEU A 1111 -20.10 -33.71 -47.55
N ARG A 1112 -20.25 -32.40 -47.70
CA ARG A 1112 -20.89 -31.70 -48.83
C ARG A 1112 -19.86 -31.19 -49.84
N SER A 1113 -20.32 -30.80 -51.02
CA SER A 1113 -19.50 -30.14 -52.04
C SER A 1113 -18.78 -28.91 -51.46
N GLY A 1114 -17.45 -28.87 -51.55
CA GLY A 1114 -16.60 -27.78 -51.05
C GLY A 1114 -16.13 -27.89 -49.59
N GLU A 1115 -16.63 -28.85 -48.79
CA GLU A 1115 -16.18 -29.04 -47.40
C GLU A 1115 -14.82 -29.75 -47.30
N THR A 1116 -14.19 -29.63 -46.12
CA THR A 1116 -12.94 -30.31 -45.74
C THR A 1116 -13.12 -31.18 -44.50
N ALA A 1117 -12.16 -32.08 -44.26
CA ALA A 1117 -12.02 -32.92 -43.07
C ALA A 1117 -10.52 -33.19 -42.81
N SER A 1118 -10.14 -33.52 -41.58
CA SER A 1118 -8.78 -33.92 -41.21
C SER A 1118 -8.72 -35.41 -40.91
N ALA A 1119 -7.76 -36.12 -41.53
CA ALA A 1119 -7.50 -37.53 -41.28
C ALA A 1119 -6.16 -37.71 -40.57
N LYS A 1120 -6.17 -38.33 -39.39
CA LYS A 1120 -4.97 -38.74 -38.65
C LYS A 1120 -4.76 -40.25 -38.77
N VAL A 1121 -3.50 -40.66 -38.75
CA VAL A 1121 -3.12 -42.08 -38.74
C VAL A 1121 -2.37 -42.40 -37.46
N TYR A 1122 -2.72 -43.53 -36.85
CA TYR A 1122 -2.03 -44.10 -35.70
C TYR A 1122 -1.40 -45.43 -36.10
N GLY A 1123 -0.10 -45.57 -35.86
CA GLY A 1123 0.63 -46.82 -36.09
C GLY A 1123 0.48 -47.73 -34.88
N ILE A 1124 0.13 -48.99 -35.13
CA ILE A 1124 0.06 -50.03 -34.11
C ILE A 1124 1.34 -50.87 -34.21
N PHE A 1125 2.14 -50.84 -33.14
CA PHE A 1125 3.47 -51.41 -33.08
C PHE A 1125 3.56 -52.58 -32.12
N LEU A 1126 4.28 -53.63 -32.51
CA LEU A 1126 4.61 -54.80 -31.70
C LEU A 1126 6.08 -54.76 -31.27
N SER A 1127 6.36 -54.91 -29.97
CA SER A 1127 7.71 -55.02 -29.41
C SER A 1127 7.77 -56.22 -28.45
N GLY A 1128 8.30 -57.34 -28.94
CA GLY A 1128 8.17 -58.64 -28.27
C GLY A 1128 6.70 -59.06 -28.17
N ASN A 1129 6.18 -59.12 -26.95
CA ASN A 1129 4.77 -59.42 -26.67
C ASN A 1129 3.92 -58.16 -26.39
N TYR A 1130 4.52 -56.97 -26.37
CA TYR A 1130 3.83 -55.71 -26.06
C TYR A 1130 3.34 -55.03 -27.33
N ILE A 1131 2.08 -54.59 -27.33
CA ILE A 1131 1.48 -53.78 -28.39
C ILE A 1131 1.26 -52.36 -27.86
N PHE A 1132 1.61 -51.35 -28.66
CA PHE A 1132 1.36 -49.94 -28.37
C PHE A 1132 0.92 -49.19 -29.63
N TYR A 1133 0.42 -47.97 -29.46
CA TYR A 1133 -0.03 -47.10 -30.54
C TYR A 1133 0.56 -45.69 -30.41
N GLU A 1134 0.95 -45.10 -31.54
CA GLU A 1134 1.54 -43.76 -31.65
C GLU A 1134 1.05 -43.07 -32.94
N GLU A 1135 1.09 -41.73 -33.01
CA GLU A 1135 0.72 -41.01 -34.23
C GLU A 1135 1.77 -41.25 -35.33
N TYR A 1136 1.33 -41.62 -36.53
CA TYR A 1136 2.20 -42.18 -37.57
C TYR A 1136 2.01 -41.49 -38.92
N ASN A 1137 2.93 -40.56 -39.22
CA ASN A 1137 2.83 -39.63 -40.34
C ASN A 1137 3.57 -40.10 -41.61
N ASP A 1138 4.26 -41.25 -41.57
CA ASP A 1138 5.08 -41.76 -42.68
C ASP A 1138 4.27 -42.58 -43.69
N VAL A 1139 3.19 -41.95 -44.19
CA VAL A 1139 2.23 -42.57 -45.09
C VAL A 1139 2.19 -41.92 -46.47
N ILE A 1140 1.64 -42.66 -47.42
CA ILE A 1140 1.21 -42.18 -48.73
C ILE A 1140 -0.32 -42.14 -48.69
N TRP A 1141 -0.88 -40.93 -48.74
CA TRP A 1141 -2.31 -40.71 -48.82
C TRP A 1141 -2.82 -40.87 -50.25
N SER A 1142 -4.03 -41.42 -50.39
CA SER A 1142 -4.69 -41.61 -51.67
C SER A 1142 -6.22 -41.59 -51.53
N SER A 1143 -6.88 -41.17 -52.60
CA SER A 1143 -8.34 -41.18 -52.74
C SER A 1143 -8.73 -42.15 -53.85
N SER A 1144 -9.77 -42.96 -53.63
CA SER A 1144 -10.35 -43.81 -54.67
C SER A 1144 -11.00 -43.02 -55.82
N HIS A 1145 -11.32 -41.75 -55.60
CA HIS A 1145 -11.95 -40.84 -56.56
C HIS A 1145 -11.31 -39.44 -56.43
N PRO A 1146 -10.08 -39.21 -56.93
CA PRO A 1146 -9.35 -37.94 -56.80
C PRO A 1146 -10.02 -36.73 -57.50
N GLU A 1147 -11.00 -36.98 -58.35
CA GLU A 1147 -11.90 -36.00 -58.95
C GLU A 1147 -13.06 -35.57 -58.03
N ILE A 1148 -13.37 -36.35 -56.99
CA ILE A 1148 -14.43 -36.09 -56.00
C ILE A 1148 -13.85 -35.67 -54.64
N ILE A 1149 -12.84 -36.39 -54.13
CA ILE A 1149 -12.08 -36.02 -52.93
C ILE A 1149 -10.60 -35.96 -53.29
N GLN A 1150 -9.97 -34.81 -53.05
CA GLN A 1150 -8.52 -34.75 -52.88
C GLN A 1150 -8.15 -35.01 -51.42
N ILE A 1151 -6.98 -35.58 -51.21
CA ILE A 1151 -6.30 -35.59 -49.92
C ILE A 1151 -4.84 -35.20 -50.15
N ASP A 1152 -4.26 -34.40 -49.25
CA ASP A 1152 -2.87 -33.96 -49.32
C ASP A 1152 -1.93 -34.86 -48.49
N GLN A 1153 -0.64 -34.51 -48.46
CA GLN A 1153 0.38 -35.25 -47.73
C GLN A 1153 0.23 -35.19 -46.19
N ASN A 1154 -0.54 -34.23 -45.67
CA ASN A 1154 -0.77 -34.01 -44.24
C ASN A 1154 -2.09 -34.65 -43.75
N GLY A 1155 -2.85 -35.29 -44.64
CA GLY A 1155 -4.14 -35.91 -44.32
C GLY A 1155 -5.35 -34.99 -44.47
N LEU A 1156 -5.19 -33.78 -45.03
CA LEU A 1156 -6.31 -32.86 -45.24
C LEU A 1156 -7.17 -33.31 -46.43
N ILE A 1157 -8.39 -33.76 -46.13
CA ILE A 1157 -9.42 -34.14 -47.09
C ILE A 1157 -10.14 -32.89 -47.59
N LYS A 1158 -10.34 -32.78 -48.92
CA LYS A 1158 -11.09 -31.69 -49.55
C LYS A 1158 -12.00 -32.19 -50.66
N VAL A 1159 -13.29 -31.88 -50.55
CA VAL A 1159 -14.31 -32.25 -51.54
C VAL A 1159 -14.27 -31.30 -52.75
N ARG A 1160 -14.13 -31.88 -53.94
CA ARG A 1160 -14.28 -31.21 -55.25
C ARG A 1160 -15.75 -31.16 -55.67
N ASN A 1161 -16.04 -30.36 -56.70
CA ASN A 1161 -17.40 -29.92 -57.05
C ASN A 1161 -18.34 -31.08 -57.49
N TYR A 1162 -19.00 -31.72 -56.53
CA TYR A 1162 -19.79 -32.93 -56.72
C TYR A 1162 -21.28 -32.63 -56.97
N ASN A 1163 -21.69 -32.71 -58.23
CA ASN A 1163 -23.01 -32.23 -58.68
C ASN A 1163 -24.07 -33.33 -58.91
N LYS A 1164 -23.83 -34.56 -58.46
CA LYS A 1164 -24.80 -35.67 -58.59
C LYS A 1164 -25.84 -35.62 -57.46
N SER A 1165 -27.10 -35.93 -57.78
CA SER A 1165 -28.24 -35.84 -56.84
C SER A 1165 -28.34 -36.96 -55.80
N TYR A 1166 -27.32 -37.81 -55.67
CA TYR A 1166 -27.26 -38.93 -54.73
C TYR A 1166 -25.90 -38.97 -54.04
N SER A 1167 -25.83 -39.47 -52.80
CA SER A 1167 -24.57 -39.63 -52.08
C SER A 1167 -23.73 -40.76 -52.67
N THR A 1168 -22.40 -40.57 -52.72
CA THR A 1168 -21.42 -41.62 -53.04
C THR A 1168 -20.43 -41.78 -51.89
N TYR A 1169 -19.93 -42.99 -51.69
CA TYR A 1169 -18.83 -43.23 -50.76
C TYR A 1169 -17.50 -43.15 -51.49
N VAL A 1170 -16.60 -42.31 -51.01
CA VAL A 1170 -15.21 -42.25 -51.47
C VAL A 1170 -14.34 -42.83 -50.37
N THR A 1171 -13.63 -43.91 -50.69
CA THR A 1171 -12.61 -44.46 -49.79
C THR A 1171 -11.37 -43.59 -49.85
N VAL A 1172 -10.95 -43.08 -48.69
CA VAL A 1172 -9.63 -42.50 -48.43
C VAL A 1172 -8.75 -43.60 -47.86
N LYS A 1173 -7.49 -43.69 -48.33
CA LYS A 1173 -6.53 -44.71 -47.95
C LYS A 1173 -5.19 -44.07 -47.59
N ALA A 1174 -4.68 -44.40 -46.42
CA ALA A 1174 -3.28 -44.18 -46.05
C ALA A 1174 -2.55 -45.52 -46.12
N VAL A 1175 -1.39 -45.52 -46.77
CA VAL A 1175 -0.52 -46.68 -46.94
C VAL A 1175 0.82 -46.36 -46.29
N ASP A 1176 1.40 -47.28 -45.52
CA ASP A 1176 2.80 -47.11 -45.06
C ASP A 1176 3.71 -46.90 -46.27
N ARG A 1177 4.51 -45.81 -46.23
CA ARG A 1177 5.43 -45.42 -47.30
C ARG A 1177 6.50 -46.49 -47.59
N HIS A 1178 6.82 -47.32 -46.59
CA HIS A 1178 7.84 -48.35 -46.66
C HIS A 1178 7.29 -49.77 -46.84
N ASN A 1179 6.03 -50.02 -46.48
CA ASN A 1179 5.36 -51.31 -46.71
C ASN A 1179 3.93 -51.16 -47.24
N SER A 1180 3.76 -51.27 -48.57
CA SER A 1180 2.47 -51.12 -49.24
C SER A 1180 1.37 -52.13 -48.85
N SER A 1181 1.73 -53.21 -48.14
CA SER A 1181 0.77 -54.15 -47.56
C SER A 1181 0.14 -53.67 -46.24
N ILE A 1182 0.80 -52.76 -45.52
CA ILE A 1182 0.26 -52.13 -44.32
C ILE A 1182 -0.48 -50.84 -44.77
N TYR A 1183 -1.79 -50.83 -44.59
CA TYR A 1183 -2.63 -49.68 -44.91
C TYR A 1183 -3.88 -49.63 -44.04
N CYS A 1184 -4.46 -48.44 -43.95
CA CYS A 1184 -5.77 -48.21 -43.37
C CYS A 1184 -6.68 -47.47 -44.36
N THR A 1185 -7.98 -47.71 -44.28
CA THR A 1185 -8.99 -47.09 -45.14
C THR A 1185 -10.16 -46.58 -44.32
N LYS A 1186 -10.62 -45.37 -44.58
CA LYS A 1186 -11.90 -44.83 -44.09
C LYS A 1186 -12.78 -44.52 -45.30
N GLN A 1187 -14.06 -44.90 -45.24
CA GLN A 1187 -15.03 -44.40 -46.22
C GLN A 1187 -15.58 -43.06 -45.74
N VAL A 1188 -15.58 -42.09 -46.65
CA VAL A 1188 -16.19 -40.77 -46.46
C VAL A 1188 -17.38 -40.66 -47.40
N SER A 1189 -18.55 -40.36 -46.86
CA SER A 1189 -19.76 -40.12 -47.64
C SER A 1189 -19.72 -38.70 -48.22
N VAL A 1190 -19.89 -38.56 -49.53
CA VAL A 1190 -19.96 -37.28 -50.23
C VAL A 1190 -21.37 -37.13 -50.81
N ARG A 1191 -22.00 -35.99 -50.54
CA ARG A 1191 -23.27 -35.57 -51.15
C ARG A 1191 -23.16 -34.15 -51.72
N LYS A 1192 -24.15 -33.79 -52.53
CA LYS A 1192 -24.37 -32.40 -52.94
C LYS A 1192 -24.65 -31.52 -51.71
#